data_AF-A0A2W5X6K1-F1
#
_entry.id   AF-A0A2W5X6K1-F1
#
_cell.length_a   1.000
_cell.length_b   1.000
_cell.length_c   1.000
_cell.angle_alpha   90.00
_cell.angle_beta   90.00
_cell.angle_gamma   90.00
#
_symmetry.space_group_name_H-M   'P 1'
#
loop_
_entity.id
_entity.type
_entity.pdbx_description
1 polymer ?
#
loop_
_entity_poly.entity_id
_entity_poly.type
_entity_poly.pdbx_seq_one_letter_code
_entity_poly.pdbx_strand_id
1 'polypeptide(L)'
;MSIHRNKPGVFARLLTLAMAIVIGVGGVTPAFAQAIDPMARGAAVYAARPPIVSVTATAAQPLATATDTLVSLNKTTINPANLTVSSSPAFVTIPTDGVYAVRGTVSFATNGTGARAAKIVSVNASGAVTKVHKAVTLDASAANPVTISLSATVVLIQGENVGLVVNQTSGGSLNTVAGATLDIERRIEAAAESLVVPGPFATLARALLSKQASAQPIGQMASPPTYSIGAANAVSTLTGAATTAPNVLATLSSTAVVTGSIPAAATSTASTISGYVFTPGGTITGSWAVGQVLSGSGVTAGTLIAKDNGNGTYQVDKSQSVASTAIKALGNVLIVTNMFSGANTLVGGVGLSGNGTTTGTHILAQISTSNGDAPGNRGTYLVSIQQDVASGSITASTPNPILVDRGGKRSATSGATGQYISQANLSASQTANNGWGIRFTVTGSAFDLAVGTFQNGQGTRLKCDGKWADTGKRVIPDSSNIFYQKWDFGTSATRVCEIWFDKDVYFRGLNVNAGGSITSGAFPAGSITAYFIGESYAAGALGGGASSNLGSETSGTVIMGGAWPFKMGEYWGWENVVTAANGGTGFLVNGTTRKYIERRNDPKRIGTPDVIVIATPINDWLNRTAGGDGGTATSAALLQAAVTAEIAAMRADYPNALILVFGPWRGKGDPTGSTYYDATQAATLAAGQNDPGVIYIDNQGWQNAGNDALYMDVDNTHPTTAGQTYLGYEKAGPALVSPLKALSKTSN
;
A
#
# COMPACT_ATOMS: atom_id res chain seq x y z
N MET A 1 -5.47 -67.97 -27.70
CA MET A 1 -6.84 -68.49 -27.45
C MET A 1 -7.52 -67.46 -26.56
N SER A 2 -8.41 -66.61 -27.09
CA SER A 2 -9.81 -66.89 -27.49
C SER A 2 -10.73 -67.00 -26.25
N ILE A 3 -11.56 -65.98 -25.93
CA ILE A 3 -12.89 -65.66 -26.52
C ILE A 3 -13.96 -66.61 -25.95
N HIS A 4 -15.09 -66.18 -25.35
CA HIS A 4 -15.76 -64.88 -25.08
C HIS A 4 -16.70 -65.06 -23.84
N ARG A 5 -17.40 -64.11 -23.20
CA ARG A 5 -17.67 -62.63 -23.29
C ARG A 5 -17.84 -62.13 -21.80
N ASN A 6 -18.49 -61.04 -21.34
CA ASN A 6 -19.31 -59.94 -21.90
C ASN A 6 -19.14 -58.63 -21.06
N LYS A 7 -19.99 -57.60 -21.26
CA LYS A 7 -20.08 -56.29 -20.55
C LYS A 7 -21.56 -55.77 -20.60
N PRO A 8 -21.98 -54.58 -20.08
CA PRO A 8 -21.38 -53.50 -19.23
C PRO A 8 -22.08 -53.42 -17.83
N GLY A 9 -22.10 -52.37 -16.98
CA GLY A 9 -21.53 -50.99 -16.93
C GLY A 9 -22.56 -49.84 -17.14
N VAL A 10 -22.45 -48.62 -16.56
CA VAL A 10 -21.52 -48.07 -15.53
C VAL A 10 -21.95 -46.64 -15.01
N PHE A 11 -21.40 -46.15 -13.87
CA PHE A 11 -21.34 -44.74 -13.32
C PHE A 11 -22.57 -44.00 -12.69
N ALA A 12 -22.43 -43.66 -11.39
CA ALA A 12 -22.42 -42.31 -10.75
C ALA A 12 -23.64 -41.33 -10.61
N ARG A 13 -23.62 -40.62 -9.44
CA ARG A 13 -24.02 -39.21 -9.11
C ARG A 13 -25.43 -38.82 -8.55
N LEU A 14 -25.38 -37.84 -7.63
CA LEU A 14 -26.34 -36.81 -7.17
C LEU A 14 -27.58 -37.15 -6.28
N LEU A 15 -27.49 -36.69 -5.00
CA LEU A 15 -28.29 -35.60 -4.39
C LEU A 15 -29.83 -35.54 -4.59
N THR A 16 -30.62 -35.54 -3.49
CA THR A 16 -31.44 -34.38 -3.01
C THR A 16 -32.33 -34.69 -1.78
N LEU A 17 -32.51 -33.65 -0.96
CA LEU A 17 -33.34 -33.42 0.22
C LEU A 17 -34.87 -33.67 0.05
N ALA A 18 -35.62 -34.02 1.11
CA ALA A 18 -36.97 -33.46 1.39
C ALA A 18 -37.61 -33.87 2.76
N MET A 19 -38.25 -32.88 3.39
CA MET A 19 -39.47 -32.90 4.24
C MET A 19 -39.70 -33.90 5.40
N ALA A 20 -40.08 -33.31 6.54
CA ALA A 20 -41.27 -33.70 7.31
C ALA A 20 -42.08 -32.44 7.67
N ILE A 21 -43.42 -32.48 7.55
CA ILE A 21 -44.35 -31.38 7.87
C ILE A 21 -45.28 -31.84 9.00
N VAL A 22 -45.59 -30.96 9.96
CA VAL A 22 -46.78 -31.09 10.82
C VAL A 22 -47.48 -29.72 10.95
N ILE A 23 -48.80 -29.76 10.81
CA ILE A 23 -49.78 -28.66 10.93
C ILE A 23 -50.54 -28.90 12.26
N GLY A 24 -51.03 -27.93 13.05
CA GLY A 24 -51.03 -26.47 12.88
C GLY A 24 -52.41 -25.87 13.21
N VAL A 25 -52.67 -25.54 14.48
CA VAL A 25 -53.84 -24.80 15.00
C VAL A 25 -53.40 -24.07 16.28
N GLY A 26 -53.75 -22.82 16.60
CA GLY A 26 -54.44 -21.77 15.83
C GLY A 26 -55.03 -20.70 16.77
N GLY A 27 -54.56 -19.45 16.72
CA GLY A 27 -55.10 -18.37 17.56
C GLY A 27 -54.30 -17.05 17.54
N VAL A 28 -54.94 -15.99 17.01
CA VAL A 28 -54.69 -14.53 17.16
C VAL A 28 -53.25 -13.96 17.30
N THR A 29 -52.94 -13.00 16.43
CA THR A 29 -51.81 -12.06 16.54
C THR A 29 -52.17 -10.88 17.47
N PRO A 30 -51.19 -10.08 17.93
CA PRO A 30 -50.59 -9.03 17.09
C PRO A 30 -49.06 -9.14 16.98
N ALA A 31 -48.50 -8.54 15.93
CA ALA A 31 -47.06 -8.55 15.69
C ALA A 31 -46.34 -7.46 16.51
N PHE A 32 -45.28 -7.83 17.23
CA PHE A 32 -44.10 -6.99 17.50
C PHE A 32 -42.91 -7.89 17.91
N ALA A 33 -41.68 -7.37 17.81
CA ALA A 33 -40.46 -7.97 18.36
C ALA A 33 -39.98 -9.36 17.83
N GLN A 34 -39.88 -9.53 16.50
CA GLN A 34 -38.74 -10.25 15.91
C GLN A 34 -38.11 -9.42 14.78
N ALA A 35 -37.33 -8.41 15.16
CA ALA A 35 -36.32 -7.86 14.28
C ALA A 35 -35.11 -8.81 14.31
N ILE A 36 -34.71 -9.30 13.14
CA ILE A 36 -33.50 -10.12 12.99
C ILE A 36 -32.28 -9.23 13.23
N ASP A 37 -31.39 -9.63 14.15
CA ASP A 37 -30.12 -8.94 14.40
C ASP A 37 -29.23 -8.96 13.13
N PRO A 38 -28.92 -7.80 12.51
CA PRO A 38 -28.08 -7.75 11.32
C PRO A 38 -26.58 -7.91 11.60
N MET A 39 -26.13 -7.82 12.86
CA MET A 39 -24.71 -7.69 13.22
C MET A 39 -23.91 -9.01 13.08
N ALA A 40 -24.56 -10.12 12.69
CA ALA A 40 -23.93 -11.41 12.47
C ALA A 40 -23.08 -11.53 11.18
N ARG A 41 -22.77 -10.43 10.48
CA ARG A 41 -21.96 -10.43 9.24
C ARG A 41 -20.56 -9.88 9.44
N GLY A 42 -19.56 -10.76 9.39
CA GLY A 42 -18.20 -10.37 9.02
C GLY A 42 -17.21 -10.08 10.16
N ALA A 43 -17.42 -10.66 11.34
CA ALA A 43 -16.38 -10.74 12.37
C ALA A 43 -15.16 -11.51 11.80
N ALA A 44 -14.17 -10.77 11.28
CA ALA A 44 -12.99 -11.36 10.68
C ALA A 44 -12.20 -12.14 11.74
N VAL A 45 -11.76 -13.36 11.37
CA VAL A 45 -10.85 -14.14 12.21
C VAL A 45 -9.46 -13.50 12.15
N TYR A 46 -9.26 -12.46 12.95
CA TYR A 46 -7.94 -12.01 13.32
C TYR A 46 -7.21 -13.21 13.94
N ALA A 47 -6.02 -13.54 13.40
CA ALA A 47 -5.13 -14.48 14.05
C ALA A 47 -4.92 -14.02 15.50
N ALA A 48 -5.26 -14.89 16.46
CA ALA A 48 -5.37 -14.49 17.86
C ALA A 48 -4.02 -13.93 18.33
N ARG A 49 -4.00 -12.64 18.70
CA ARG A 49 -2.79 -12.04 19.29
C ARG A 49 -2.46 -12.79 20.58
N PRO A 50 -1.18 -13.09 20.87
CA PRO A 50 -0.81 -13.66 22.16
C PRO A 50 -1.28 -12.71 23.27
N PRO A 51 -1.84 -13.24 24.37
CA PRO A 51 -2.32 -12.39 25.46
C PRO A 51 -1.12 -11.70 26.12
N ILE A 52 -1.31 -10.44 26.52
CA ILE A 52 -0.30 -9.68 27.29
C ILE A 52 -0.12 -10.25 28.70
N VAL A 53 -1.14 -10.94 29.22
CA VAL A 53 -1.08 -11.72 30.47
C VAL A 53 -1.91 -12.99 30.34
N SER A 54 -1.36 -14.11 30.79
CA SER A 54 -2.08 -15.36 31.01
C SER A 54 -1.74 -15.89 32.40
N VAL A 55 -2.75 -16.10 33.23
CA VAL A 55 -2.64 -16.69 34.58
C VAL A 55 -3.56 -17.90 34.73
N THR A 56 -3.22 -18.80 35.65
CA THR A 56 -3.84 -20.12 35.79
C THR A 56 -3.88 -20.57 37.24
N ALA A 57 -5.01 -21.12 37.70
CA ALA A 57 -5.13 -21.79 38.99
C ALA A 57 -4.55 -23.21 38.93
N THR A 58 -3.57 -23.54 39.78
CA THR A 58 -2.92 -24.87 39.80
C THR A 58 -3.60 -25.89 40.72
N ALA A 59 -4.51 -25.45 41.57
CA ALA A 59 -5.24 -26.28 42.53
C ALA A 59 -6.76 -26.10 42.38
N ALA A 60 -7.51 -27.08 42.91
CA ALA A 60 -8.94 -26.92 43.17
C ALA A 60 -9.15 -25.89 44.29
N GLN A 61 -10.20 -25.06 44.19
CA GLN A 61 -10.53 -24.05 45.18
C GLN A 61 -11.92 -24.31 45.81
N PRO A 62 -12.01 -24.43 47.15
CA PRO A 62 -13.28 -24.47 47.86
C PRO A 62 -14.08 -23.17 47.69
N LEU A 63 -15.39 -23.31 47.54
CA LEU A 63 -16.36 -22.22 47.35
C LEU A 63 -17.32 -22.17 48.54
N ALA A 64 -17.83 -20.98 48.86
CA ALA A 64 -18.94 -20.84 49.80
C ALA A 64 -20.28 -20.81 49.04
N THR A 65 -21.31 -21.48 49.57
CA THR A 65 -22.63 -21.57 48.92
C THR A 65 -23.20 -20.18 48.64
N ALA A 66 -23.73 -19.97 47.44
CA ALA A 66 -24.34 -18.72 46.97
C ALA A 66 -23.42 -17.48 47.01
N THR A 67 -22.12 -17.64 47.28
CA THR A 67 -21.18 -16.54 47.55
C THR A 67 -20.22 -16.34 46.39
N ASP A 68 -20.07 -15.09 45.94
CA ASP A 68 -19.08 -14.70 44.95
C ASP A 68 -17.66 -14.87 45.52
N THR A 69 -16.92 -15.83 44.96
CA THR A 69 -15.58 -16.23 45.37
C THR A 69 -14.58 -15.87 44.27
N LEU A 70 -13.54 -15.11 44.58
CA LEU A 70 -12.47 -14.77 43.64
C LEU A 70 -11.54 -15.97 43.41
N VAL A 71 -11.26 -16.32 42.16
CA VAL A 71 -10.42 -17.47 41.79
C VAL A 71 -8.93 -17.16 42.04
N SER A 72 -8.24 -18.04 42.75
CA SER A 72 -6.81 -17.97 43.00
C SER A 72 -6.01 -18.48 41.80
N LEU A 73 -5.63 -17.56 40.91
CA LEU A 73 -4.92 -17.81 39.65
C LEU A 73 -3.40 -17.91 39.90
N ASN A 74 -3.03 -18.77 40.86
CA ASN A 74 -1.74 -18.81 41.55
C ASN A 74 -0.49 -19.19 40.71
N LYS A 75 -0.61 -19.33 39.38
CA LYS A 75 0.52 -19.48 38.45
C LYS A 75 0.39 -18.51 37.29
N THR A 76 1.46 -17.76 37.03
CA THR A 76 1.60 -16.95 35.81
C THR A 76 2.21 -17.79 34.68
N THR A 77 1.55 -17.79 33.52
CA THR A 77 1.97 -18.53 32.32
C THR A 77 2.57 -17.59 31.26
N ILE A 78 2.04 -16.37 31.13
CA ILE A 78 2.61 -15.28 30.32
C ILE A 78 2.47 -13.98 31.11
N ASN A 79 3.57 -13.25 31.32
CA ASN A 79 3.54 -11.88 31.86
C ASN A 79 4.88 -11.13 31.61
N PRO A 80 5.14 -10.63 30.39
CA PRO A 80 6.36 -9.89 30.06
C PRO A 80 6.49 -8.51 30.75
N ALA A 81 5.46 -8.03 31.46
CA ALA A 81 5.41 -6.67 32.01
C ALA A 81 5.09 -6.62 33.52
N ASN A 82 5.26 -7.73 34.25
CA ASN A 82 5.05 -7.85 35.71
C ASN A 82 3.65 -7.38 36.21
N LEU A 83 2.63 -7.53 35.37
CA LEU A 83 1.22 -7.12 35.57
C LEU A 83 0.44 -7.94 36.62
N THR A 84 1.15 -8.71 37.45
CA THR A 84 0.58 -9.60 38.47
C THR A 84 1.58 -9.70 39.63
N VAL A 85 1.12 -9.63 40.87
CA VAL A 85 2.00 -9.88 42.03
C VAL A 85 2.41 -11.36 42.03
N SER A 86 3.70 -11.62 41.83
CA SER A 86 4.22 -12.95 41.43
C SER A 86 4.05 -14.06 42.46
N SER A 87 3.75 -13.73 43.72
CA SER A 87 3.54 -14.70 44.80
C SER A 87 2.13 -15.28 44.86
N SER A 88 1.10 -14.58 44.33
CA SER A 88 -0.28 -15.08 44.24
C SER A 88 -1.17 -14.15 43.41
N PRO A 89 -1.23 -14.30 42.07
CA PRO A 89 -2.20 -13.57 41.25
C PRO A 89 -3.64 -14.02 41.58
N ALA A 90 -4.42 -13.17 42.25
CA ALA A 90 -5.88 -13.29 42.30
C ALA A 90 -6.58 -12.45 41.20
N PHE A 91 -5.81 -11.57 40.56
CA PHE A 91 -6.22 -10.64 39.51
C PHE A 91 -4.99 -10.18 38.72
N VAL A 92 -5.23 -9.52 37.59
CA VAL A 92 -4.24 -8.87 36.73
C VAL A 92 -4.42 -7.36 36.81
N THR A 93 -3.35 -6.61 37.05
CA THR A 93 -3.36 -5.14 37.09
C THR A 93 -3.12 -4.57 35.69
N ILE A 94 -3.99 -3.67 35.25
CA ILE A 94 -3.96 -3.12 33.88
C ILE A 94 -2.86 -2.04 33.74
N PRO A 95 -1.92 -2.15 32.79
CA PRO A 95 -0.76 -1.25 32.70
C PRO A 95 -1.06 0.13 32.10
N THR A 96 -2.08 0.22 31.25
CA THR A 96 -2.40 1.41 30.46
C THR A 96 -3.89 1.44 30.15
N ASP A 97 -4.45 2.63 29.97
CA ASP A 97 -5.82 2.78 29.47
C ASP A 97 -5.98 2.09 28.10
N GLY A 98 -7.13 1.48 27.86
CA GLY A 98 -7.47 0.95 26.54
C GLY A 98 -8.64 -0.02 26.50
N VAL A 99 -8.84 -0.58 25.31
CA VAL A 99 -9.75 -1.70 25.06
C VAL A 99 -8.97 -3.01 25.25
N TYR A 100 -9.57 -3.99 25.90
CA TYR A 100 -8.99 -5.30 26.17
C TYR A 100 -9.99 -6.41 25.85
N ALA A 101 -9.55 -7.44 25.14
CA ALA A 101 -10.27 -8.71 25.07
C ALA A 101 -9.82 -9.56 26.28
N VAL A 102 -10.72 -9.76 27.23
CA VAL A 102 -10.51 -10.60 28.42
C VAL A 102 -11.25 -11.91 28.23
N ARG A 103 -10.55 -13.03 28.43
CA ARG A 103 -11.11 -14.38 28.36
C ARG A 103 -10.86 -15.10 29.67
N GLY A 104 -11.84 -15.82 30.18
CA GLY A 104 -11.72 -16.59 31.42
C GLY A 104 -12.38 -17.94 31.30
N THR A 105 -11.76 -18.99 31.84
CA THR A 105 -12.33 -20.35 31.83
C THR A 105 -12.28 -20.94 33.22
N VAL A 106 -13.37 -21.54 33.69
CA VAL A 106 -13.46 -22.23 34.98
C VAL A 106 -14.16 -23.57 34.83
N SER A 107 -13.55 -24.64 35.34
CA SER A 107 -14.21 -25.93 35.52
C SER A 107 -14.70 -26.05 36.96
N PHE A 108 -15.97 -26.43 37.14
CA PHE A 108 -16.59 -26.73 38.43
C PHE A 108 -16.59 -28.24 38.67
N ALA A 109 -16.37 -28.68 39.91
CA ALA A 109 -16.50 -30.08 40.30
C ALA A 109 -17.94 -30.59 40.11
N THR A 110 -18.12 -31.91 40.08
CA THR A 110 -19.45 -32.54 39.97
C THR A 110 -20.36 -32.14 41.14
N ASN A 111 -21.55 -31.68 40.79
CA ASN A 111 -22.71 -31.53 41.65
C ASN A 111 -23.96 -31.96 40.84
N GLY A 112 -25.14 -31.93 41.44
CA GLY A 112 -26.39 -32.35 40.79
C GLY A 112 -27.61 -31.49 41.12
N THR A 113 -27.40 -30.32 41.72
CA THR A 113 -28.45 -29.39 42.18
C THR A 113 -27.93 -27.95 42.19
N GLY A 114 -28.84 -26.98 42.02
CA GLY A 114 -28.52 -25.54 42.07
C GLY A 114 -27.94 -25.00 40.77
N ALA A 115 -27.18 -23.92 40.84
CA ALA A 115 -26.54 -23.26 39.69
C ALA A 115 -25.04 -23.07 39.90
N ARG A 116 -24.30 -22.94 38.78
CA ARG A 116 -22.88 -22.57 38.70
C ARG A 116 -22.78 -21.27 37.89
N ALA A 117 -22.10 -20.26 38.40
CA ALA A 117 -21.86 -19.01 37.68
C ALA A 117 -20.39 -18.62 37.68
N ALA A 118 -19.90 -18.10 36.55
CA ALA A 118 -18.57 -17.52 36.42
C ALA A 118 -18.66 -16.10 35.84
N LYS A 119 -17.78 -15.20 36.29
CA LYS A 119 -17.83 -13.76 36.03
C LYS A 119 -16.44 -13.20 35.74
N ILE A 120 -16.29 -12.43 34.66
CA ILE A 120 -15.16 -11.50 34.46
C ILE A 120 -15.51 -10.19 35.17
N VAL A 121 -14.65 -9.76 36.10
CA VAL A 121 -14.90 -8.64 37.00
C VAL A 121 -13.71 -7.69 37.09
N SER A 122 -13.97 -6.44 37.46
CA SER A 122 -12.96 -5.61 38.14
C SER A 122 -13.09 -5.81 39.65
N VAL A 123 -11.96 -5.77 40.36
CA VAL A 123 -11.88 -5.87 41.81
C VAL A 123 -11.07 -4.72 42.41
N ASN A 124 -11.25 -4.45 43.70
CA ASN A 124 -10.36 -3.57 44.46
C ASN A 124 -9.11 -4.34 44.98
N ALA A 125 -8.25 -3.66 45.74
CA ALA A 125 -7.05 -4.28 46.33
C ALA A 125 -7.34 -5.39 47.37
N SER A 126 -8.57 -5.48 47.91
CA SER A 126 -9.01 -6.56 48.81
C SER A 126 -9.77 -7.68 48.09
N GLY A 127 -9.74 -7.72 46.75
CA GLY A 127 -10.42 -8.73 45.94
C GLY A 127 -11.95 -8.59 45.85
N ALA A 128 -12.54 -7.54 46.42
CA ALA A 128 -13.98 -7.30 46.36
C ALA A 128 -14.37 -6.75 44.98
N VAL A 129 -15.47 -7.27 44.41
CA VAL A 129 -15.96 -6.89 43.08
C VAL A 129 -16.42 -5.44 43.05
N THR A 130 -15.85 -4.65 42.13
CA THR A 130 -16.25 -3.25 41.88
C THR A 130 -17.10 -3.10 40.62
N LYS A 131 -16.94 -4.02 39.65
CA LYS A 131 -17.64 -4.00 38.35
C LYS A 131 -17.74 -5.41 37.79
N VAL A 132 -18.88 -5.78 37.21
CA VAL A 132 -19.03 -7.03 36.44
C VAL A 132 -19.05 -6.68 34.96
N HIS A 133 -18.16 -7.29 34.17
CA HIS A 133 -18.08 -7.06 32.73
C HIS A 133 -18.84 -8.12 31.93
N LYS A 134 -18.77 -9.38 32.38
CA LYS A 134 -19.46 -10.52 31.77
C LYS A 134 -19.76 -11.56 32.84
N ALA A 135 -20.96 -12.12 32.80
CA ALA A 135 -21.34 -13.29 33.59
C ALA A 135 -21.95 -14.35 32.67
N VAL A 136 -21.76 -15.62 33.03
CA VAL A 136 -22.54 -16.76 32.52
C VAL A 136 -22.92 -17.62 33.71
N THR A 137 -24.20 -18.01 33.77
CA THR A 137 -24.75 -18.94 34.77
C THR A 137 -25.31 -20.14 34.03
N LEU A 138 -24.98 -21.34 34.50
CA LEU A 138 -25.52 -22.62 34.03
C LEU A 138 -26.22 -23.35 35.18
N ASP A 139 -27.19 -24.18 34.83
CA ASP A 139 -27.76 -25.18 35.73
C ASP A 139 -26.68 -26.18 36.17
N ALA A 140 -26.78 -26.65 37.41
CA ALA A 140 -25.87 -27.58 38.05
C ALA A 140 -26.47 -28.98 38.23
N SER A 141 -27.56 -29.29 37.50
CA SER A 141 -28.13 -30.64 37.34
C SER A 141 -27.21 -31.65 36.64
N ALA A 142 -26.19 -31.19 35.91
CA ALA A 142 -25.26 -32.05 35.17
C ALA A 142 -24.26 -32.77 36.11
N ALA A 143 -24.42 -34.09 36.24
CA ALA A 143 -23.64 -35.01 37.09
C ALA A 143 -22.15 -35.23 36.67
N ASN A 144 -21.58 -34.30 35.90
CA ASN A 144 -20.18 -34.27 35.49
C ASN A 144 -19.55 -32.92 35.89
N PRO A 145 -18.21 -32.78 35.83
CA PRO A 145 -17.58 -31.47 35.86
C PRO A 145 -18.07 -30.62 34.69
N VAL A 146 -18.31 -29.33 34.93
CA VAL A 146 -18.81 -28.40 33.89
C VAL A 146 -17.85 -27.22 33.76
N THR A 147 -17.41 -26.96 32.54
CA THR A 147 -16.55 -25.83 32.19
C THR A 147 -17.39 -24.67 31.68
N ILE A 148 -17.22 -23.50 32.29
CA ILE A 148 -17.76 -22.23 31.80
C ILE A 148 -16.60 -21.43 31.21
N SER A 149 -16.69 -21.08 29.94
CA SER A 149 -15.78 -20.14 29.28
C SER A 149 -16.49 -18.81 29.02
N LEU A 150 -15.75 -17.72 29.23
CA LEU A 150 -16.19 -16.33 29.17
C LEU A 150 -15.26 -15.59 28.20
N SER A 151 -15.83 -14.65 27.44
CA SER A 151 -15.07 -13.67 26.66
C SER A 151 -15.80 -12.33 26.71
N ALA A 152 -15.06 -11.25 26.85
CA ALA A 152 -15.57 -9.89 26.89
C ALA A 152 -14.56 -8.90 26.27
N THR A 153 -15.04 -7.98 25.44
CA THR A 153 -14.26 -6.79 25.04
C THR A 153 -14.65 -5.66 25.97
N VAL A 154 -13.67 -5.11 26.70
CA VAL A 154 -13.89 -4.20 27.83
C VAL A 154 -12.97 -2.99 27.76
N VAL A 155 -13.49 -1.82 28.14
CA VAL A 155 -12.66 -0.63 28.40
C VAL A 155 -12.20 -0.68 29.86
N LEU A 156 -10.90 -0.59 30.06
CA LEU A 156 -10.22 -0.64 31.35
C LEU A 156 -9.21 0.51 31.49
N ILE A 157 -8.99 0.97 32.72
CA ILE A 157 -8.05 2.06 33.03
C ILE A 157 -6.77 1.55 33.68
N GLN A 158 -5.70 2.35 33.59
CA GLN A 158 -4.44 2.05 34.27
C GLN A 158 -4.64 1.86 35.79
N GLY A 159 -4.10 0.76 36.34
CA GLY A 159 -4.24 0.40 37.75
C GLY A 159 -5.53 -0.34 38.12
N GLU A 160 -6.47 -0.52 37.18
CA GLU A 160 -7.65 -1.37 37.41
C GLU A 160 -7.23 -2.85 37.53
N ASN A 161 -7.78 -3.58 38.50
CA ASN A 161 -7.49 -5.00 38.70
C ASN A 161 -8.62 -5.85 38.12
N VAL A 162 -8.31 -6.74 37.17
CA VAL A 162 -9.28 -7.65 36.54
C VAL A 162 -9.13 -9.06 37.10
N GLY A 163 -10.24 -9.64 37.55
CA GLY A 163 -10.28 -10.97 38.16
C GLY A 163 -11.36 -11.86 37.56
N LEU A 164 -11.34 -13.12 38.00
CA LEU A 164 -12.30 -14.17 37.63
C LEU A 164 -13.02 -14.61 38.91
N VAL A 165 -14.33 -14.38 38.98
CA VAL A 165 -15.16 -14.69 40.16
C VAL A 165 -16.13 -15.83 39.83
N VAL A 166 -16.36 -16.71 40.79
CA VAL A 166 -17.28 -17.85 40.69
C VAL A 166 -18.27 -17.89 41.83
N ASN A 167 -19.45 -18.45 41.58
CA ASN A 167 -20.51 -18.62 42.56
C ASN A 167 -21.23 -19.95 42.30
N GLN A 168 -21.62 -20.67 43.36
CA GLN A 168 -22.28 -21.98 43.26
C GLN A 168 -23.38 -22.11 44.34
N THR A 169 -24.61 -22.36 43.94
CA THR A 169 -25.78 -22.46 44.84
C THR A 169 -26.19 -23.91 45.17
N SER A 170 -25.31 -24.88 44.89
CA SER A 170 -25.58 -26.31 45.07
C SER A 170 -25.47 -26.80 46.52
N GLY A 171 -26.13 -27.91 46.86
CA GLY A 171 -25.79 -28.72 48.03
C GLY A 171 -24.68 -29.76 47.81
N GLY A 172 -24.05 -29.80 46.63
CA GLY A 172 -22.99 -30.76 46.28
C GLY A 172 -21.57 -30.28 46.59
N SER A 173 -20.55 -30.85 45.93
CA SER A 173 -19.15 -30.43 46.12
C SER A 173 -18.94 -28.98 45.66
N LEU A 174 -18.71 -28.10 46.63
CA LEU A 174 -18.45 -26.67 46.42
C LEU A 174 -16.97 -26.44 46.09
N ASN A 175 -16.52 -26.89 44.91
CA ASN A 175 -15.12 -26.74 44.48
C ASN A 175 -15.03 -26.40 42.98
N THR A 176 -14.07 -25.55 42.61
CA THR A 176 -13.52 -25.56 41.25
C THR A 176 -12.58 -26.74 41.06
N VAL A 177 -12.32 -27.11 39.81
CA VAL A 177 -11.22 -27.99 39.41
C VAL A 177 -10.00 -27.11 39.07
N ALA A 178 -8.79 -27.63 39.28
CA ALA A 178 -7.56 -26.99 38.81
C ALA A 178 -7.59 -26.73 37.29
N GLY A 179 -6.81 -25.74 36.83
CA GLY A 179 -6.72 -25.35 35.43
C GLY A 179 -7.66 -24.22 35.00
N ALA A 180 -8.30 -23.50 35.93
CA ALA A 180 -9.02 -22.27 35.60
C ALA A 180 -8.04 -21.19 35.07
N THR A 181 -8.37 -20.49 33.98
CA THR A 181 -7.50 -19.50 33.34
C THR A 181 -8.13 -18.12 33.26
N LEU A 182 -7.28 -17.09 33.22
CA LEU A 182 -7.64 -15.72 32.85
C LEU A 182 -6.57 -15.17 31.89
N ASP A 183 -6.98 -14.85 30.66
CA ASP A 183 -6.15 -14.32 29.59
C ASP A 183 -6.60 -12.90 29.24
N ILE A 184 -5.65 -11.97 29.11
CA ILE A 184 -5.91 -10.57 28.75
C ILE A 184 -5.11 -10.21 27.50
N GLU A 185 -5.80 -9.74 26.46
CA GLU A 185 -5.25 -9.36 25.16
C GLU A 185 -5.58 -7.87 24.91
N ARG A 186 -4.57 -6.98 24.82
CA ARG A 186 -4.82 -5.55 24.54
C ARG A 186 -5.31 -5.37 23.10
N ARG A 187 -6.51 -4.79 22.94
CA ARG A 187 -7.10 -4.50 21.65
C ARG A 187 -6.77 -3.08 21.22
N ILE A 188 -5.89 -2.99 20.22
CA ILE A 188 -5.74 -1.79 19.39
C ILE A 188 -6.88 -1.84 18.34
N GLU A 189 -8.12 -1.69 18.82
CA GLU A 189 -9.31 -1.53 17.98
C GLU A 189 -9.61 -0.04 17.90
N ALA A 190 -9.50 0.54 16.70
CA ALA A 190 -10.01 1.87 16.41
C ALA A 190 -11.55 1.80 16.39
N ALA A 191 -12.16 1.89 17.56
CA ALA A 191 -13.59 1.72 17.76
C ALA A 191 -14.38 2.82 17.02
N ALA A 192 -14.99 2.44 15.89
CA ALA A 192 -15.71 3.35 15.00
C ALA A 192 -17.12 3.73 15.48
N GLU A 193 -17.64 3.06 16.52
CA GLU A 193 -19.03 3.23 16.98
C GLU A 193 -19.09 3.63 18.46
N SER A 194 -19.90 4.65 18.76
CA SER A 194 -20.17 5.20 20.11
C SER A 194 -18.93 5.64 20.91
N LEU A 195 -18.11 6.53 20.33
CA LEU A 195 -16.97 7.15 20.99
C LEU A 195 -17.41 8.22 22.03
N VAL A 196 -17.90 7.79 23.19
CA VAL A 196 -18.00 8.64 24.38
C VAL A 196 -16.60 8.85 24.94
N VAL A 197 -15.91 9.92 24.52
CA VAL A 197 -14.60 10.32 25.08
C VAL A 197 -14.81 11.08 26.39
N PRO A 198 -14.28 10.60 27.54
CA PRO A 198 -14.02 11.45 28.70
C PRO A 198 -12.69 12.19 28.48
N GLY A 199 -12.72 13.52 28.43
CA GLY A 199 -11.50 14.35 28.44
C GLY A 199 -11.09 14.98 27.09
N PRO A 200 -9.82 15.43 26.96
CA PRO A 200 -9.43 16.51 26.04
C PRO A 200 -9.55 16.19 24.54
N PHE A 201 -9.52 14.92 24.13
CA PHE A 201 -9.74 14.56 22.73
C PHE A 201 -11.15 14.94 22.25
N ALA A 202 -12.14 15.04 23.14
CA ALA A 202 -13.46 15.58 22.81
C ALA A 202 -13.42 17.08 22.44
N THR A 203 -12.45 17.84 22.97
CA THR A 203 -12.25 19.25 22.62
C THR A 203 -11.54 19.37 21.27
N LEU A 204 -10.47 18.59 21.05
CA LEU A 204 -9.77 18.56 19.76
C LEU A 204 -10.67 18.09 18.61
N ALA A 205 -11.46 17.03 18.82
CA ALA A 205 -12.43 16.55 17.83
C ALA A 205 -13.50 17.60 17.51
N ARG A 206 -13.99 18.36 18.51
CA ARG A 206 -14.93 19.48 18.28
C ARG A 206 -14.27 20.69 17.61
N ALA A 207 -12.99 20.96 17.87
CA ALA A 207 -12.23 22.00 17.17
C ALA A 207 -11.94 21.63 15.70
N LEU A 208 -11.75 20.35 15.40
CA LEU A 208 -11.63 19.85 14.03
C LEU A 208 -12.99 19.85 13.31
N LEU A 209 -14.07 19.41 13.95
CA LEU A 209 -15.43 19.53 13.39
C LEU A 209 -15.86 20.99 13.19
N SER A 210 -15.50 21.91 14.09
CA SER A 210 -15.83 23.35 13.93
C SER A 210 -14.97 24.01 12.85
N LYS A 211 -13.72 23.58 12.65
CA LYS A 211 -12.93 23.95 11.45
C LYS A 211 -13.54 23.36 10.17
N GLN A 212 -14.04 22.13 10.20
CA GLN A 212 -14.74 21.51 9.06
C GLN A 212 -16.08 22.21 8.74
N ALA A 213 -16.79 22.71 9.75
CA ALA A 213 -18.04 23.45 9.59
C ALA A 213 -17.84 24.94 9.24
N SER A 214 -16.70 25.54 9.60
CA SER A 214 -16.33 26.92 9.21
C SER A 214 -15.54 27.01 7.91
N ALA A 215 -15.01 25.89 7.41
CA ALA A 215 -14.55 25.74 6.04
C ALA A 215 -15.74 25.82 5.05
N GLN A 216 -16.15 27.05 4.75
CA GLN A 216 -17.24 27.36 3.82
C GLN A 216 -17.06 26.58 2.50
N PRO A 217 -18.07 25.81 2.04
CA PRO A 217 -17.97 25.09 0.77
C PRO A 217 -17.88 26.10 -0.37
N ILE A 218 -16.77 26.07 -1.11
CA ILE A 218 -16.52 26.96 -2.24
C ILE A 218 -17.50 26.60 -3.37
N GLY A 219 -18.62 27.32 -3.42
CA GLY A 219 -19.67 27.17 -4.42
C GLY A 219 -20.64 26.02 -4.14
N GLN A 220 -21.70 26.29 -3.37
CA GLN A 220 -22.92 25.51 -3.52
C GLN A 220 -23.51 25.76 -4.93
N MET A 221 -23.69 24.71 -5.72
CA MET A 221 -24.54 24.79 -6.91
C MET A 221 -26.00 24.92 -6.46
N ALA A 222 -26.73 25.92 -6.98
CA ALA A 222 -28.12 26.18 -6.60
C ALA A 222 -29.09 25.02 -6.95
N SER A 223 -28.68 24.13 -7.85
CA SER A 223 -29.30 22.83 -8.11
C SER A 223 -28.23 21.80 -8.51
N PRO A 224 -28.46 20.49 -8.28
CA PRO A 224 -27.64 19.44 -8.89
C PRO A 224 -27.76 19.50 -10.43
N PRO A 225 -26.65 19.33 -11.18
CA PRO A 225 -26.71 19.32 -12.63
C PRO A 225 -27.41 18.06 -13.15
N THR A 226 -28.23 18.21 -14.18
CA THR A 226 -28.94 17.08 -14.79
C THR A 226 -28.04 16.39 -15.81
N TYR A 227 -27.82 15.09 -15.62
CA TYR A 227 -27.08 14.22 -16.54
C TYR A 227 -28.06 13.49 -17.46
N SER A 228 -27.93 13.69 -18.78
CA SER A 228 -28.57 12.84 -19.78
C SER A 228 -27.53 11.93 -20.40
N ILE A 229 -27.57 10.63 -20.08
CA ILE A 229 -26.70 9.63 -20.69
C ILE A 229 -27.31 9.22 -22.04
N GLY A 230 -26.59 9.48 -23.11
CA GLY A 230 -26.97 9.04 -24.45
C GLY A 230 -26.91 7.52 -24.59
N ALA A 231 -27.68 6.97 -25.53
CA ALA A 231 -27.49 5.59 -25.97
C ALA A 231 -26.05 5.37 -26.50
N ALA A 232 -25.64 4.11 -26.67
CA ALA A 232 -24.34 3.81 -27.28
C ALA A 232 -24.18 4.55 -28.62
N ASN A 233 -23.09 5.31 -28.76
CA ASN A 233 -22.77 6.22 -29.88
C ASN A 233 -23.57 7.55 -29.96
N ALA A 234 -24.35 7.91 -28.93
CA ALA A 234 -24.98 9.23 -28.82
C ALA A 234 -24.25 10.14 -27.81
N VAL A 235 -24.30 11.46 -28.03
CA VAL A 235 -23.70 12.46 -27.13
C VAL A 235 -24.50 12.52 -25.83
N SER A 236 -23.82 12.32 -24.70
CA SER A 236 -24.37 12.57 -23.36
C SER A 236 -24.25 14.05 -23.02
N THR A 237 -25.29 14.65 -22.42
CA THR A 237 -25.34 16.09 -22.12
C THR A 237 -25.43 16.38 -20.63
N LEU A 238 -24.80 17.48 -20.22
CA LEU A 238 -24.83 18.01 -18.86
C LEU A 238 -25.49 19.39 -18.89
N THR A 239 -26.55 19.59 -18.09
CA THR A 239 -27.32 20.84 -18.09
C THR A 239 -27.48 21.37 -16.67
N GLY A 240 -27.34 22.69 -16.49
CA GLY A 240 -27.55 23.40 -15.21
C GLY A 240 -26.29 23.81 -14.44
N ALA A 241 -25.09 23.42 -14.89
CA ALA A 241 -23.81 23.72 -14.22
C ALA A 241 -23.33 25.19 -14.44
N ALA A 242 -24.10 26.17 -13.99
CA ALA A 242 -23.74 27.58 -14.03
C ALA A 242 -22.92 27.97 -12.77
N THR A 243 -21.59 28.02 -12.90
CA THR A 243 -20.71 28.62 -11.89
C THR A 243 -20.14 29.93 -12.44
N THR A 244 -20.04 30.97 -11.61
CA THR A 244 -19.64 32.32 -12.03
C THR A 244 -18.13 32.49 -12.27
N ALA A 245 -17.31 31.51 -11.88
CA ALA A 245 -15.89 31.42 -12.22
C ALA A 245 -15.41 29.95 -12.15
N PRO A 246 -15.58 29.14 -13.21
CA PRO A 246 -14.95 27.83 -13.26
C PRO A 246 -13.45 27.99 -13.49
N ASN A 247 -12.65 27.48 -12.55
CA ASN A 247 -11.22 27.27 -12.78
C ASN A 247 -11.10 26.02 -13.68
N VAL A 248 -11.31 26.20 -14.98
CA VAL A 248 -11.36 25.10 -15.96
C VAL A 248 -9.98 24.45 -16.03
N LEU A 249 -9.84 23.28 -15.42
CA LEU A 249 -8.72 22.38 -15.70
C LEU A 249 -8.86 21.98 -17.18
N ALA A 250 -8.05 22.61 -18.04
CA ALA A 250 -8.28 22.59 -19.47
C ALA A 250 -8.31 21.15 -20.02
N THR A 251 -9.44 20.75 -20.60
CA THR A 251 -9.57 19.46 -21.27
C THR A 251 -8.71 19.48 -22.54
N LEU A 252 -7.47 19.01 -22.42
CA LEU A 252 -6.48 18.96 -23.52
C LEU A 252 -6.78 17.84 -24.54
N SER A 253 -8.05 17.74 -24.99
CA SER A 253 -8.45 17.00 -26.18
C SER A 253 -8.21 17.87 -27.43
N SER A 254 -6.94 18.16 -27.69
CA SER A 254 -6.50 19.10 -28.72
C SER A 254 -6.61 18.50 -30.12
N THR A 255 -7.81 18.54 -30.67
CA THR A 255 -8.10 18.08 -32.04
C THR A 255 -7.49 19.05 -33.05
N ALA A 256 -6.54 18.59 -33.87
CA ALA A 256 -5.99 19.37 -34.97
C ALA A 256 -6.71 19.01 -36.28
N VAL A 257 -7.16 20.01 -37.02
CA VAL A 257 -7.66 19.80 -38.39
C VAL A 257 -6.52 20.08 -39.35
N VAL A 258 -6.20 19.13 -40.24
CA VAL A 258 -5.06 19.26 -41.15
C VAL A 258 -5.49 19.03 -42.60
N THR A 259 -4.98 19.86 -43.50
CA THR A 259 -4.94 19.47 -44.92
C THR A 259 -3.70 18.63 -45.11
N GLY A 260 -3.93 17.35 -45.35
CA GLY A 260 -2.92 16.42 -45.82
C GLY A 260 -3.61 15.29 -46.58
N SER A 261 -2.84 14.57 -47.38
CA SER A 261 -3.34 13.43 -48.15
C SER A 261 -2.48 12.20 -47.92
N ILE A 262 -3.16 11.05 -47.85
CA ILE A 262 -2.56 9.74 -48.10
C ILE A 262 -2.74 9.47 -49.60
N PRO A 263 -1.66 9.24 -50.37
CA PRO A 263 -1.78 8.90 -51.79
C PRO A 263 -2.60 7.63 -51.99
N ALA A 264 -3.49 7.64 -53.00
CA ALA A 264 -4.21 6.43 -53.42
C ALA A 264 -3.22 5.30 -53.78
N ALA A 265 -3.71 4.06 -53.77
CA ALA A 265 -2.96 2.95 -54.34
C ALA A 265 -2.62 3.22 -55.82
N ALA A 266 -1.35 3.06 -56.16
CA ALA A 266 -0.93 3.05 -57.55
C ALA A 266 -0.81 1.60 -58.03
N THR A 267 -1.19 1.33 -59.27
CA THR A 267 -0.99 0.02 -59.92
C THR A 267 -0.30 0.20 -61.25
N SER A 268 0.44 -0.83 -61.66
CA SER A 268 1.17 -0.88 -62.92
C SER A 268 1.17 -2.34 -63.36
N THR A 269 0.80 -2.60 -64.61
CA THR A 269 0.65 -3.98 -65.12
C THR A 269 1.96 -4.64 -65.55
N ALA A 270 3.01 -3.86 -65.81
CA ALA A 270 4.26 -4.33 -66.42
C ALA A 270 5.49 -3.54 -65.89
N SER A 271 5.61 -3.47 -64.56
CA SER A 271 6.74 -2.82 -63.87
C SER A 271 7.99 -3.70 -63.83
N THR A 272 9.17 -3.08 -63.77
CA THR A 272 10.42 -3.73 -63.40
C THR A 272 11.06 -3.10 -62.17
N ILE A 273 11.91 -3.87 -61.47
CA ILE A 273 12.89 -3.33 -60.52
C ILE A 273 14.26 -3.88 -60.93
N SER A 274 15.26 -3.00 -61.06
CA SER A 274 16.65 -3.37 -61.38
C SER A 274 17.61 -2.70 -60.42
N GLY A 275 18.21 -3.50 -59.54
CA GLY A 275 18.96 -2.97 -58.40
C GLY A 275 18.03 -2.14 -57.51
N TYR A 276 18.38 -0.87 -57.31
CA TYR A 276 17.57 0.09 -56.55
C TYR A 276 16.58 0.89 -57.41
N VAL A 277 16.45 0.65 -58.73
CA VAL A 277 15.55 1.44 -59.60
C VAL A 277 14.26 0.68 -59.91
N PHE A 278 13.13 1.23 -59.46
CA PHE A 278 11.78 0.81 -59.84
C PHE A 278 11.30 1.65 -61.04
N THR A 279 10.82 0.95 -62.07
CA THR A 279 10.27 1.55 -63.29
C THR A 279 8.86 1.00 -63.50
N PRO A 280 7.79 1.77 -63.23
CA PRO A 280 6.43 1.37 -63.59
C PRO A 280 6.22 1.34 -65.11
N GLY A 281 5.31 0.50 -65.61
CA GLY A 281 5.15 0.25 -67.04
C GLY A 281 3.85 -0.47 -67.41
N GLY A 282 3.51 -0.43 -68.71
CA GLY A 282 2.20 -0.85 -69.20
C GLY A 282 1.09 0.13 -68.77
N THR A 283 -0.10 -0.37 -68.49
CA THR A 283 -1.18 0.45 -67.93
C THR A 283 -0.86 0.80 -66.48
N ILE A 284 -0.83 2.10 -66.17
CA ILE A 284 -0.63 2.64 -64.83
C ILE A 284 -1.94 3.28 -64.35
N THR A 285 -2.30 3.08 -63.08
CA THR A 285 -3.42 3.74 -62.40
C THR A 285 -2.94 4.40 -61.11
N GLY A 286 -3.50 5.56 -60.75
CA GLY A 286 -3.06 6.31 -59.56
C GLY A 286 -1.67 6.94 -59.76
N SER A 287 -1.07 7.43 -58.67
CA SER A 287 0.23 8.11 -58.69
C SER A 287 1.23 7.41 -57.78
N TRP A 288 2.40 7.08 -58.34
CA TRP A 288 3.53 6.57 -57.58
C TRP A 288 4.19 7.70 -56.79
N ALA A 289 4.48 7.46 -55.51
CA ALA A 289 4.92 8.49 -54.57
C ALA A 289 5.91 7.94 -53.54
N VAL A 290 6.81 8.82 -53.08
CA VAL A 290 7.79 8.50 -52.02
C VAL A 290 7.07 8.06 -50.74
N GLY A 291 7.57 6.98 -50.14
CA GLY A 291 7.04 6.36 -48.92
C GLY A 291 6.06 5.21 -49.15
N GLN A 292 5.48 5.05 -50.34
CA GLN A 292 4.60 3.92 -50.67
C GLN A 292 5.33 2.58 -50.57
N VAL A 293 4.65 1.57 -50.02
CA VAL A 293 5.13 0.18 -50.02
C VAL A 293 4.74 -0.52 -51.32
N LEU A 294 5.73 -1.09 -52.02
CA LEU A 294 5.55 -1.92 -53.22
C LEU A 294 5.16 -3.36 -52.86
N SER A 295 4.27 -3.93 -53.66
CA SER A 295 3.84 -5.33 -53.62
C SER A 295 3.63 -5.87 -55.03
N GLY A 296 3.97 -7.13 -55.28
CA GLY A 296 3.90 -7.73 -56.62
C GLY A 296 4.69 -9.03 -56.69
N SER A 297 4.58 -9.77 -57.80
CA SER A 297 5.35 -11.01 -57.97
C SER A 297 6.85 -10.72 -58.04
N GLY A 298 7.64 -11.40 -57.20
CA GLY A 298 9.09 -11.17 -57.08
C GLY A 298 9.50 -9.94 -56.25
N VAL A 299 8.56 -9.04 -55.90
CA VAL A 299 8.88 -7.86 -55.06
C VAL A 299 9.16 -8.29 -53.62
N THR A 300 10.30 -7.88 -53.08
CA THR A 300 10.69 -8.17 -51.70
C THR A 300 9.73 -7.50 -50.73
N ALA A 301 9.20 -8.27 -49.77
CA ALA A 301 8.19 -7.79 -48.83
C ALA A 301 8.60 -6.49 -48.12
N GLY A 302 7.68 -5.52 -48.09
CA GLY A 302 7.90 -4.22 -47.47
C GLY A 302 9.00 -3.38 -48.14
N THR A 303 9.23 -3.54 -49.45
CA THR A 303 10.04 -2.59 -50.25
C THR A 303 9.31 -1.25 -50.30
N LEU A 304 10.04 -0.15 -50.12
CA LEU A 304 9.54 1.22 -50.10
C LEU A 304 10.08 2.00 -51.29
N ILE A 305 9.28 2.91 -51.88
CA ILE A 305 9.81 3.99 -52.70
C ILE A 305 10.53 4.98 -51.78
N ALA A 306 11.86 5.06 -51.90
CA ALA A 306 12.71 5.96 -51.11
C ALA A 306 12.85 7.36 -51.74
N LYS A 307 12.76 7.47 -53.08
CA LYS A 307 12.93 8.74 -53.81
C LYS A 307 12.29 8.67 -55.20
N ASP A 308 11.81 9.80 -55.70
CA ASP A 308 11.47 10.02 -57.12
C ASP A 308 12.71 10.54 -57.88
N ASN A 309 13.02 9.98 -59.05
CA ASN A 309 14.17 10.38 -59.86
C ASN A 309 13.84 11.50 -60.87
N GLY A 310 12.59 11.97 -60.94
CA GLY A 310 12.13 13.06 -61.82
C GLY A 310 11.99 12.67 -63.30
N ASN A 311 12.16 11.38 -63.64
CA ASN A 311 12.14 10.86 -65.00
C ASN A 311 11.12 9.71 -65.19
N GLY A 312 10.15 9.58 -64.28
CA GLY A 312 9.19 8.47 -64.25
C GLY A 312 9.73 7.17 -63.63
N THR A 313 10.99 7.13 -63.22
CA THR A 313 11.56 6.05 -62.39
C THR A 313 11.72 6.51 -60.94
N TYR A 314 11.81 5.55 -60.04
CA TYR A 314 11.88 5.76 -58.61
C TYR A 314 13.04 4.95 -58.02
N GLN A 315 13.68 5.47 -56.98
CA GLN A 315 14.63 4.69 -56.18
C GLN A 315 13.88 3.97 -55.06
N VAL A 316 14.13 2.68 -54.88
CA VAL A 316 13.61 1.87 -53.77
C VAL A 316 14.64 1.67 -52.66
N ASP A 317 14.18 1.29 -51.47
CA ASP A 317 15.03 1.02 -50.30
C ASP A 317 15.87 -0.27 -50.40
N LYS A 318 15.38 -1.28 -51.12
CA LYS A 318 15.99 -2.62 -51.25
C LYS A 318 16.40 -2.94 -52.68
N SER A 319 17.68 -3.24 -52.88
CA SER A 319 18.21 -3.74 -54.14
C SER A 319 17.63 -5.10 -54.48
N GLN A 320 17.06 -5.26 -55.67
CA GLN A 320 16.44 -6.51 -56.13
C GLN A 320 16.37 -6.55 -57.67
N SER A 321 15.99 -7.71 -58.21
CA SER A 321 15.69 -7.87 -59.64
C SER A 321 14.28 -8.43 -59.78
N VAL A 322 13.38 -7.63 -60.37
CA VAL A 322 11.97 -7.99 -60.62
C VAL A 322 11.69 -7.81 -62.09
N ALA A 323 11.40 -8.94 -62.75
CA ALA A 323 11.01 -8.98 -64.16
C ALA A 323 9.66 -8.27 -64.38
N SER A 324 9.34 -7.96 -65.64
CA SER A 324 8.14 -7.19 -66.01
C SER A 324 6.86 -7.85 -65.50
N THR A 325 6.26 -7.27 -64.46
CA THR A 325 5.16 -7.86 -63.68
C THR A 325 4.19 -6.81 -63.16
N ALA A 326 2.99 -7.26 -62.76
CA ALA A 326 2.05 -6.39 -62.07
C ALA A 326 2.57 -6.04 -60.66
N ILE A 327 2.70 -4.73 -60.38
CA ILE A 327 3.09 -4.19 -59.07
C ILE A 327 2.01 -3.19 -58.62
N LYS A 328 1.67 -3.25 -57.32
CA LYS A 328 0.77 -2.34 -56.62
C LYS A 328 1.52 -1.65 -55.47
N ALA A 329 1.44 -0.33 -55.41
CA ALA A 329 1.76 0.47 -54.23
C ALA A 329 0.52 0.63 -53.34
N LEU A 330 0.73 0.71 -52.04
CA LEU A 330 -0.27 1.12 -51.06
C LEU A 330 0.15 2.40 -50.32
N GLY A 331 -0.82 3.26 -50.01
CA GLY A 331 -0.60 4.49 -49.25
C GLY A 331 -0.49 4.22 -47.76
N ASN A 332 0.73 4.23 -47.22
CA ASN A 332 1.05 4.17 -45.78
C ASN A 332 1.63 5.49 -45.24
N VAL A 333 1.53 6.57 -46.02
CA VAL A 333 2.16 7.86 -45.72
C VAL A 333 1.17 8.99 -45.88
N LEU A 334 1.03 9.79 -44.82
CA LEU A 334 0.29 11.04 -44.79
C LEU A 334 1.24 12.21 -45.08
N ILE A 335 0.99 12.97 -46.14
CA ILE A 335 1.68 14.22 -46.46
C ILE A 335 0.83 15.38 -45.93
N VAL A 336 1.26 16.03 -44.84
CA VAL A 336 0.58 17.20 -44.26
C VAL A 336 1.11 18.47 -44.92
N THR A 337 0.25 19.18 -45.66
CA THR A 337 0.58 20.42 -46.37
C THR A 337 0.11 21.67 -45.62
N ASN A 338 -0.92 21.58 -44.79
CA ASN A 338 -1.35 22.69 -43.93
C ASN A 338 -1.97 22.22 -42.60
N MET A 339 -1.88 23.06 -41.56
CA MET A 339 -2.48 22.82 -40.25
C MET A 339 -3.40 23.97 -39.87
N PHE A 340 -4.60 23.66 -39.41
CA PHE A 340 -5.57 24.61 -38.87
C PHE A 340 -5.63 24.44 -37.34
N SER A 341 -5.88 25.55 -36.65
CA SER A 341 -5.71 25.70 -35.19
C SER A 341 -6.35 24.57 -34.36
N GLY A 342 -5.58 23.99 -33.45
CA GLY A 342 -6.08 23.00 -32.47
C GLY A 342 -4.97 22.36 -31.63
N ALA A 343 -3.90 21.88 -32.27
CA ALA A 343 -2.66 21.44 -31.62
C ALA A 343 -1.45 21.73 -32.51
N ASN A 344 -0.37 22.30 -31.95
CA ASN A 344 0.84 22.63 -32.70
C ASN A 344 1.85 21.46 -32.77
N THR A 345 1.40 20.20 -32.62
CA THR A 345 2.27 19.02 -32.77
C THR A 345 1.46 17.76 -33.08
N LEU A 346 1.62 17.22 -34.29
CA LEU A 346 1.31 15.82 -34.62
C LEU A 346 2.41 14.91 -34.06
N VAL A 347 2.02 13.83 -33.37
CA VAL A 347 2.95 12.87 -32.76
C VAL A 347 2.51 11.43 -33.04
N GLY A 348 3.39 10.46 -32.78
CA GLY A 348 3.01 9.04 -32.80
C GLY A 348 1.85 8.76 -31.83
N GLY A 349 0.86 7.99 -32.29
CA GLY A 349 -0.38 7.70 -31.56
C GLY A 349 -1.55 8.64 -31.85
N VAL A 350 -1.36 9.75 -32.58
CA VAL A 350 -2.47 10.62 -33.03
C VAL A 350 -3.37 9.87 -34.01
N GLY A 351 -4.67 9.80 -33.71
CA GLY A 351 -5.68 9.15 -34.55
C GLY A 351 -6.06 10.00 -35.75
N LEU A 352 -6.30 9.36 -36.88
CA LEU A 352 -6.66 10.01 -38.14
C LEU A 352 -8.09 9.65 -38.54
N SER A 353 -8.86 10.66 -38.93
CA SER A 353 -10.25 10.54 -39.36
C SER A 353 -10.55 11.54 -40.47
N GLY A 354 -11.32 11.14 -41.48
CA GLY A 354 -11.60 11.98 -42.65
C GLY A 354 -12.12 11.14 -43.81
N ASN A 355 -12.55 11.79 -44.89
CA ASN A 355 -13.09 11.06 -46.03
C ASN A 355 -11.94 10.32 -46.76
N GLY A 356 -12.08 9.00 -46.89
CA GLY A 356 -11.04 8.09 -47.40
C GLY A 356 -10.17 7.41 -46.32
N THR A 357 -10.10 7.93 -45.08
CA THR A 357 -9.24 7.30 -44.06
C THR A 357 -9.88 6.03 -43.47
N THR A 358 -9.15 4.92 -43.44
CA THR A 358 -9.61 3.69 -42.78
C THR A 358 -9.68 3.85 -41.26
N THR A 359 -10.80 3.45 -40.65
CA THR A 359 -11.02 3.52 -39.19
C THR A 359 -9.89 2.84 -38.41
N GLY A 360 -9.36 3.52 -37.39
CA GLY A 360 -8.24 3.02 -36.58
C GLY A 360 -6.84 3.42 -37.06
N THR A 361 -6.74 4.07 -38.24
CA THR A 361 -5.48 4.65 -38.72
C THR A 361 -4.96 5.69 -37.73
N HIS A 362 -3.67 5.63 -37.42
CA HIS A 362 -2.98 6.57 -36.54
C HIS A 362 -1.55 6.80 -37.02
N ILE A 363 -0.95 7.92 -36.62
CA ILE A 363 0.45 8.25 -36.93
C ILE A 363 1.37 7.30 -36.15
N LEU A 364 2.37 6.72 -36.83
CA LEU A 364 3.44 5.94 -36.21
C LEU A 364 4.68 6.81 -35.94
N ALA A 365 5.11 7.59 -36.93
CA ALA A 365 6.30 8.45 -36.85
C ALA A 365 6.25 9.56 -37.91
N GLN A 366 7.00 10.65 -37.69
CA GLN A 366 7.35 11.59 -38.77
C GLN A 366 8.57 11.06 -39.54
N ILE A 367 8.47 11.05 -40.86
CA ILE A 367 9.53 10.65 -41.80
C ILE A 367 10.35 11.87 -42.25
N SER A 368 9.68 13.00 -42.51
CA SER A 368 10.35 14.27 -42.83
C SER A 368 9.55 15.48 -42.36
N THR A 369 10.23 16.60 -42.10
CA THR A 369 9.62 17.92 -42.01
C THR A 369 9.52 18.56 -43.40
N SER A 370 8.61 19.51 -43.58
CA SER A 370 8.68 20.47 -44.69
C SER A 370 9.75 21.53 -44.40
N ASN A 371 10.37 22.09 -45.45
CA ASN A 371 11.54 22.98 -45.37
C ASN A 371 11.49 24.02 -44.21
N GLY A 372 12.22 23.74 -43.12
CA GLY A 372 12.37 24.62 -41.97
C GLY A 372 11.32 24.48 -40.85
N ASP A 373 10.27 23.68 -41.05
CA ASP A 373 9.26 23.44 -40.01
C ASP A 373 9.81 22.56 -38.87
N ALA A 374 9.42 22.87 -37.63
CA ALA A 374 9.79 22.07 -36.46
C ALA A 374 9.08 20.69 -36.46
N PRO A 375 9.68 19.64 -35.86
CA PRO A 375 9.06 18.32 -35.77
C PRO A 375 7.63 18.35 -35.22
N GLY A 376 6.74 17.60 -35.86
CA GLY A 376 5.31 17.55 -35.57
C GLY A 376 4.44 18.60 -36.27
N ASN A 377 4.99 19.41 -37.18
CA ASN A 377 4.19 20.35 -38.00
C ASN A 377 3.88 19.77 -39.40
N ARG A 378 4.06 20.54 -40.48
CA ARG A 378 3.91 20.03 -41.86
C ARG A 378 5.05 19.07 -42.22
N GLY A 379 4.78 18.17 -43.15
CA GLY A 379 5.73 17.16 -43.61
C GLY A 379 5.11 15.78 -43.80
N THR A 380 5.96 14.77 -43.77
CA THR A 380 5.65 13.40 -44.19
C THR A 380 5.57 12.48 -42.97
N TYR A 381 4.47 11.76 -42.80
CA TYR A 381 4.20 10.91 -41.63
C TYR A 381 3.88 9.47 -42.04
N LEU A 382 4.49 8.50 -41.37
CA LEU A 382 4.12 7.09 -41.49
C LEU A 382 2.81 6.85 -40.73
N VAL A 383 1.85 6.15 -41.33
CA VAL A 383 0.59 5.77 -40.68
C VAL A 383 0.46 4.25 -40.52
N SER A 384 -0.34 3.82 -39.56
CA SER A 384 -0.43 2.43 -39.11
C SER A 384 -1.23 1.48 -40.00
N ILE A 385 -2.03 2.00 -40.93
CA ILE A 385 -2.84 1.21 -41.87
C ILE A 385 -2.52 1.67 -43.29
N GLN A 386 -2.24 0.71 -44.16
CA GLN A 386 -2.13 0.92 -45.60
C GLN A 386 -3.52 1.13 -46.21
N GLN A 387 -3.69 2.20 -46.99
CA GLN A 387 -4.97 2.60 -47.57
C GLN A 387 -4.96 2.49 -49.10
N ASP A 388 -6.10 2.10 -49.66
CA ASP A 388 -6.31 1.91 -51.10
C ASP A 388 -6.85 3.16 -51.81
N VAL A 389 -7.51 4.06 -51.07
CA VAL A 389 -8.16 5.29 -51.59
C VAL A 389 -7.40 6.54 -51.15
N ALA A 390 -7.41 7.58 -51.98
CA ALA A 390 -6.86 8.88 -51.60
C ALA A 390 -7.72 9.53 -50.50
N SER A 391 -7.07 10.08 -49.47
CA SER A 391 -7.77 10.87 -48.46
C SER A 391 -7.89 12.35 -48.88
N GLY A 392 -9.03 12.95 -48.57
CA GLY A 392 -9.17 14.42 -48.52
C GLY A 392 -8.61 15.00 -47.22
N SER A 393 -9.09 16.17 -46.81
CA SER A 393 -8.78 16.78 -45.50
C SER A 393 -8.98 15.79 -44.34
N ILE A 394 -8.04 15.78 -43.39
CA ILE A 394 -8.01 14.84 -42.27
C ILE A 394 -8.12 15.60 -40.95
N THR A 395 -9.04 15.18 -40.10
CA THR A 395 -9.08 15.54 -38.69
C THR A 395 -8.17 14.59 -37.93
N ALA A 396 -7.09 15.15 -37.40
CA ALA A 396 -6.10 14.47 -36.57
C ALA A 396 -6.43 14.70 -35.09
N SER A 397 -7.15 13.76 -34.49
CA SER A 397 -7.49 13.81 -33.07
C SER A 397 -6.39 13.15 -32.24
N THR A 398 -5.83 13.88 -31.28
CA THR A 398 -5.21 13.21 -30.13
C THR A 398 -6.26 12.32 -29.48
N PRO A 399 -6.02 11.00 -29.27
CA PRO A 399 -6.86 10.22 -28.39
C PRO A 399 -6.97 10.93 -27.04
N ASN A 400 -8.15 10.87 -26.41
CA ASN A 400 -8.38 11.47 -25.11
C ASN A 400 -7.27 11.00 -24.15
N PRO A 401 -6.46 11.89 -23.54
CA PRO A 401 -5.08 11.57 -23.17
C PRO A 401 -4.96 10.54 -22.04
N ILE A 402 -4.88 9.27 -22.42
CA ILE A 402 -3.97 8.33 -21.78
C ILE A 402 -2.57 8.94 -21.94
N LEU A 403 -1.95 9.32 -20.83
CA LEU A 403 -0.73 10.15 -20.80
C LEU A 403 0.48 9.42 -21.39
N VAL A 404 0.68 9.55 -22.70
CA VAL A 404 1.88 9.11 -23.42
C VAL A 404 2.80 10.30 -23.64
N ASP A 405 3.76 10.50 -22.73
CA ASP A 405 4.81 11.51 -22.88
C ASP A 405 6.09 10.93 -23.53
N ARG A 406 6.95 11.81 -24.03
CA ARG A 406 7.97 11.56 -25.07
C ARG A 406 9.25 10.91 -24.54
N GLY A 407 9.14 9.79 -23.83
CA GLY A 407 10.26 8.97 -23.32
C GLY A 407 10.70 7.85 -24.28
N GLY A 408 11.59 8.14 -25.23
CA GLY A 408 11.92 7.20 -26.31
C GLY A 408 12.83 6.02 -25.91
N LYS A 409 12.25 4.83 -25.67
CA LYS A 409 12.86 3.51 -26.00
C LYS A 409 11.85 2.34 -25.93
N ARG A 410 11.49 1.82 -27.11
CA ARG A 410 10.85 0.51 -27.44
C ARG A 410 10.11 -0.22 -26.31
N SER A 411 8.77 -0.14 -26.31
CA SER A 411 7.93 -1.21 -25.75
C SER A 411 7.91 -2.42 -26.70
N ALA A 412 7.82 -3.63 -26.15
CA ALA A 412 7.73 -4.88 -26.92
C ALA A 412 6.26 -5.32 -27.03
N THR A 413 5.79 -5.54 -28.26
CA THR A 413 4.42 -5.98 -28.54
C THR A 413 4.24 -7.48 -28.32
N SER A 414 3.39 -7.84 -27.36
CA SER A 414 2.70 -9.14 -27.33
C SER A 414 1.27 -8.93 -26.82
N GLY A 415 0.31 -9.65 -27.39
CA GLY A 415 -1.11 -9.32 -27.26
C GLY A 415 -1.76 -9.80 -25.96
N ALA A 416 -2.01 -8.88 -25.03
CA ALA A 416 -2.95 -9.05 -23.92
C ALA A 416 -3.77 -7.77 -23.73
N THR A 417 -5.10 -7.90 -23.59
CA THR A 417 -6.05 -6.77 -23.48
C THR A 417 -6.15 -6.21 -22.05
N GLY A 418 -5.02 -6.09 -21.35
CA GLY A 418 -4.92 -5.52 -20.01
C GLY A 418 -4.66 -4.00 -20.04
N GLN A 419 -5.18 -3.28 -19.04
CA GLN A 419 -4.77 -1.90 -18.80
C GLN A 419 -3.39 -1.88 -18.15
N TYR A 420 -2.40 -1.33 -18.88
CA TYR A 420 -1.07 -1.04 -18.33
C TYR A 420 -0.99 0.41 -17.84
N ILE A 421 -0.60 0.60 -16.59
CA ILE A 421 -0.11 1.90 -16.09
C ILE A 421 1.42 1.89 -16.15
N SER A 422 1.99 2.41 -17.23
CA SER A 422 3.43 2.67 -17.35
C SER A 422 3.75 4.10 -16.90
N GLN A 423 4.76 4.29 -16.04
CA GLN A 423 5.13 5.62 -15.56
C GLN A 423 5.90 6.45 -16.58
N ALA A 424 5.41 7.66 -16.86
CA ALA A 424 6.08 8.64 -17.71
C ALA A 424 7.12 9.53 -16.99
N ASN A 425 7.13 9.57 -15.65
CA ASN A 425 7.81 10.63 -14.88
C ASN A 425 8.77 10.19 -13.74
N LEU A 426 9.05 8.88 -13.57
CA LEU A 426 10.11 8.40 -12.64
C LEU A 426 11.39 7.98 -13.40
N SER A 427 11.78 8.75 -14.43
CA SER A 427 13.04 8.57 -15.15
C SER A 427 14.26 9.07 -14.38
N ALA A 428 14.06 9.86 -13.33
CA ALA A 428 15.10 10.12 -12.33
C ALA A 428 15.42 8.84 -11.58
N SER A 429 16.69 8.43 -11.61
CA SER A 429 17.21 7.29 -10.84
C SER A 429 17.07 7.55 -9.35
N GLN A 430 15.93 7.15 -8.77
CA GLN A 430 15.79 7.08 -7.32
C GLN A 430 16.62 5.90 -6.82
N THR A 431 17.81 6.20 -6.30
CA THR A 431 18.53 5.35 -5.33
C THR A 431 17.65 5.27 -4.08
N ALA A 432 16.63 4.42 -4.15
CA ALA A 432 15.43 4.58 -3.37
C ALA A 432 15.65 4.15 -1.92
N ASN A 433 15.25 5.01 -0.98
CA ASN A 433 15.30 4.67 0.44
C ASN A 433 14.44 3.43 0.73
N ASN A 434 14.87 2.60 1.69
CA ASN A 434 14.13 1.39 2.09
C ASN A 434 12.67 1.72 2.45
N GLY A 435 11.72 0.94 1.93
CA GLY A 435 10.30 1.05 2.30
C GLY A 435 9.53 2.17 1.59
N TRP A 436 9.96 2.61 0.41
CA TRP A 436 9.07 3.38 -0.47
C TRP A 436 7.94 2.48 -1.03
N GLY A 437 6.87 3.08 -1.53
CA GLY A 437 5.68 2.34 -1.98
C GLY A 437 4.83 3.07 -3.01
N ILE A 438 3.83 2.35 -3.55
CA ILE A 438 2.74 2.92 -4.37
C ILE A 438 1.39 2.49 -3.81
N ARG A 439 0.42 3.41 -3.76
CA ARG A 439 -0.96 3.17 -3.33
C ARG A 439 -1.93 3.32 -4.51
N PHE A 440 -2.76 2.32 -4.73
CA PHE A 440 -3.67 2.20 -5.86
C PHE A 440 -4.98 1.51 -5.45
N THR A 441 -6.07 1.83 -6.12
CA THR A 441 -7.31 1.07 -6.03
C THR A 441 -7.36 0.12 -7.22
N VAL A 442 -7.62 -1.16 -6.98
CA VAL A 442 -7.79 -2.18 -8.02
C VAL A 442 -9.20 -2.74 -7.95
N THR A 443 -9.84 -2.89 -9.11
CA THR A 443 -11.03 -3.75 -9.26
C THR A 443 -10.63 -4.99 -10.05
N GLY A 444 -11.00 -6.17 -9.57
CA GLY A 444 -10.66 -7.44 -10.24
C GLY A 444 -10.37 -8.60 -9.29
N SER A 445 -10.16 -9.78 -9.86
CA SER A 445 -9.75 -10.99 -9.11
C SER A 445 -8.24 -11.10 -8.92
N ALA A 446 -7.44 -10.54 -9.81
CA ALA A 446 -5.98 -10.58 -9.74
C ALA A 446 -5.36 -9.39 -10.46
N PHE A 447 -4.11 -9.07 -10.10
CA PHE A 447 -3.25 -8.16 -10.84
C PHE A 447 -1.80 -8.69 -10.85
N ASP A 448 -1.04 -8.27 -11.86
CA ASP A 448 0.40 -8.52 -11.98
C ASP A 448 1.17 -7.23 -11.76
N LEU A 449 2.27 -7.31 -11.03
CA LEU A 449 3.28 -6.26 -10.88
C LEU A 449 4.48 -6.58 -11.77
N ALA A 450 4.88 -5.61 -12.60
CA ALA A 450 6.16 -5.63 -13.30
C ALA A 450 7.16 -4.69 -12.62
N VAL A 451 8.36 -5.20 -12.30
CA VAL A 451 9.49 -4.41 -11.78
C VAL A 451 10.78 -4.70 -12.53
N GLY A 452 11.65 -3.71 -12.63
CA GLY A 452 13.01 -3.83 -13.14
C GLY A 452 13.99 -4.13 -12.00
N THR A 453 14.94 -5.03 -12.28
CA THR A 453 16.11 -5.37 -11.45
C THR A 453 15.84 -5.49 -9.95
N PHE A 454 15.46 -6.69 -9.51
CA PHE A 454 15.87 -7.15 -8.18
C PHE A 454 17.34 -7.55 -8.24
N GLN A 455 18.20 -6.93 -7.44
CA GLN A 455 19.41 -7.59 -6.94
C GLN A 455 19.00 -8.78 -6.06
N ASN A 456 19.89 -9.74 -5.80
CA ASN A 456 19.55 -10.89 -4.98
C ASN A 456 19.10 -10.44 -3.57
N GLY A 457 18.15 -11.16 -2.97
CA GLY A 457 17.53 -10.78 -1.68
C GLY A 457 16.48 -9.66 -1.75
N GLN A 458 16.46 -8.81 -2.78
CA GLN A 458 15.44 -7.76 -2.91
C GLN A 458 14.05 -8.32 -3.25
N GLY A 459 13.02 -7.66 -2.74
CA GLY A 459 11.62 -8.07 -2.91
C GLY A 459 10.61 -6.92 -2.86
N THR A 460 9.34 -7.30 -2.73
CA THR A 460 8.19 -6.40 -2.58
C THR A 460 7.15 -7.05 -1.68
N ARG A 461 6.35 -6.25 -0.96
CA ARG A 461 5.25 -6.74 -0.11
C ARG A 461 3.95 -6.01 -0.44
N LEU A 462 2.83 -6.73 -0.42
CA LEU A 462 1.51 -6.17 -0.70
C LEU A 462 0.69 -6.05 0.59
N LYS A 463 0.04 -4.90 0.77
CA LYS A 463 -1.01 -4.69 1.77
C LYS A 463 -2.28 -4.28 1.03
N CYS A 464 -3.38 -5.00 1.17
CA CYS A 464 -4.68 -4.62 0.59
C CYS A 464 -5.76 -4.60 1.68
N ASP A 465 -6.62 -3.59 1.65
CA ASP A 465 -7.73 -3.40 2.60
C ASP A 465 -7.24 -3.48 4.07
N GLY A 466 -6.09 -2.83 4.33
CA GLY A 466 -5.39 -2.80 5.61
C GLY A 466 -4.61 -4.07 5.97
N LYS A 467 -4.74 -5.17 5.22
CA LYS A 467 -4.16 -6.48 5.53
C LYS A 467 -2.95 -6.77 4.65
N TRP A 468 -1.87 -7.26 5.24
CA TRP A 468 -0.77 -7.84 4.47
C TRP A 468 -1.27 -9.09 3.73
N ALA A 469 -1.02 -9.15 2.43
CA ALA A 469 -1.18 -10.35 1.62
C ALA A 469 0.16 -11.07 1.51
N ASP A 470 0.12 -12.40 1.43
CA ASP A 470 1.31 -13.24 1.22
C ASP A 470 2.11 -12.75 0.00
N THR A 471 3.43 -12.94 0.01
CA THR A 471 4.25 -12.54 -1.14
C THR A 471 3.79 -13.22 -2.43
N GLY A 472 3.50 -12.38 -3.44
CA GLY A 472 2.97 -12.84 -4.73
C GLY A 472 3.97 -13.78 -5.39
N LYS A 473 3.49 -14.85 -6.02
CA LYS A 473 4.37 -15.85 -6.62
C LYS A 473 5.27 -15.16 -7.65
N ARG A 474 6.58 -15.11 -7.36
CA ARG A 474 7.61 -14.50 -8.21
C ARG A 474 7.77 -15.35 -9.46
N VAL A 475 7.15 -14.92 -10.54
CA VAL A 475 7.32 -15.52 -11.87
C VAL A 475 8.53 -14.83 -12.50
N ILE A 476 9.63 -15.55 -12.59
CA ILE A 476 10.88 -15.07 -13.19
C ILE A 476 10.85 -15.46 -14.68
N PRO A 477 10.79 -14.51 -15.63
CA PRO A 477 11.15 -14.77 -17.01
C PRO A 477 12.66 -14.96 -17.10
N ASP A 478 13.10 -15.98 -17.82
CA ASP A 478 14.52 -16.20 -18.08
C ASP A 478 15.14 -15.02 -18.85
N SER A 479 16.43 -14.76 -18.63
CA SER A 479 17.29 -13.80 -19.36
C SER A 479 16.95 -12.30 -19.35
N SER A 480 15.84 -11.83 -18.74
CA SER A 480 15.46 -10.40 -18.78
C SER A 480 15.52 -9.70 -17.41
N ASN A 481 15.94 -8.42 -17.39
CA ASN A 481 15.99 -7.57 -16.19
C ASN A 481 14.61 -7.12 -15.67
N ILE A 482 13.53 -7.83 -16.00
CA ILE A 482 12.15 -7.56 -15.59
C ILE A 482 11.60 -8.79 -14.86
N PHE A 483 11.08 -8.57 -13.65
CA PHE A 483 10.45 -9.60 -12.83
C PHE A 483 8.95 -9.35 -12.71
N TYR A 484 8.17 -10.42 -12.69
CA TYR A 484 6.72 -10.37 -12.52
C TYR A 484 6.32 -11.01 -11.19
N GLN A 485 5.42 -10.36 -10.47
CA GLN A 485 4.74 -10.95 -9.30
C GLN A 485 3.24 -10.85 -9.51
N LYS A 486 2.55 -11.99 -9.42
CA LYS A 486 1.08 -12.03 -9.50
C LYS A 486 0.48 -12.19 -8.11
N TRP A 487 -0.51 -11.36 -7.80
CA TRP A 487 -1.42 -11.55 -6.68
C TRP A 487 -2.80 -11.92 -7.22
N ASP A 488 -3.29 -13.08 -6.81
CA ASP A 488 -4.61 -13.60 -7.20
C ASP A 488 -5.46 -13.80 -5.94
N PHE A 489 -6.53 -13.02 -5.83
CA PHE A 489 -7.47 -13.03 -4.71
C PHE A 489 -8.65 -13.99 -4.94
N GLY A 490 -8.68 -14.71 -6.07
CA GLY A 490 -9.71 -15.68 -6.47
C GLY A 490 -11.11 -15.10 -6.76
N THR A 491 -11.39 -13.88 -6.30
CA THR A 491 -12.72 -13.24 -6.34
C THR A 491 -12.60 -11.79 -6.77
N SER A 492 -13.50 -11.32 -7.65
CA SER A 492 -13.49 -9.93 -8.09
C SER A 492 -14.07 -9.01 -7.01
N ALA A 493 -13.30 -8.00 -6.60
CA ALA A 493 -13.73 -6.94 -5.69
C ALA A 493 -12.91 -5.67 -5.93
N THR A 494 -13.44 -4.53 -5.48
CA THR A 494 -12.67 -3.29 -5.31
C THR A 494 -11.81 -3.41 -4.05
N ARG A 495 -10.51 -3.13 -4.15
CA ARG A 495 -9.56 -3.16 -3.03
C ARG A 495 -8.65 -1.94 -3.06
N VAL A 496 -8.32 -1.39 -1.89
CA VAL A 496 -7.28 -0.36 -1.76
C VAL A 496 -5.98 -1.07 -1.39
N CYS A 497 -4.99 -0.99 -2.27
CA CYS A 497 -3.75 -1.74 -2.20
C CYS A 497 -2.51 -0.84 -2.16
N GLU A 498 -1.51 -1.28 -1.42
CA GLU A 498 -0.21 -0.65 -1.23
C GLU A 498 0.88 -1.69 -1.53
N ILE A 499 1.69 -1.45 -2.56
CA ILE A 499 2.92 -2.23 -2.80
C ILE A 499 4.07 -1.47 -2.19
N TRP A 500 4.79 -2.14 -1.31
CA TRP A 500 6.00 -1.68 -0.64
C TRP A 500 7.20 -2.35 -1.30
N PHE A 501 8.27 -1.60 -1.55
CA PHE A 501 9.46 -2.04 -2.27
C PHE A 501 10.71 -1.99 -1.40
N ASP A 502 11.69 -2.82 -1.77
CA ASP A 502 13.06 -2.67 -1.32
C ASP A 502 13.73 -1.42 -1.94
N LYS A 503 14.94 -1.10 -1.48
CA LYS A 503 15.84 -0.19 -2.20
C LYS A 503 16.12 -0.69 -3.62
N ASP A 504 16.44 0.24 -4.51
CA ASP A 504 16.91 0.01 -5.89
C ASP A 504 16.01 -0.84 -6.82
N VAL A 505 14.78 -1.17 -6.41
CA VAL A 505 13.74 -1.78 -7.27
C VAL A 505 13.14 -0.69 -8.16
N TYR A 506 12.89 -0.98 -9.44
CA TYR A 506 12.25 -0.02 -10.35
C TYR A 506 10.83 -0.46 -10.70
N PHE A 507 9.79 0.29 -10.33
CA PHE A 507 8.44 0.03 -10.82
C PHE A 507 8.37 0.18 -12.35
N ARG A 508 7.76 -0.81 -13.04
CA ARG A 508 7.57 -0.78 -14.51
C ARG A 508 6.10 -0.68 -14.89
N GLY A 509 5.20 -1.25 -14.09
CA GLY A 509 3.77 -1.10 -14.25
C GLY A 509 2.97 -2.10 -13.44
N LEU A 510 1.65 -1.90 -13.44
CA LEU A 510 0.67 -2.91 -13.04
C LEU A 510 -0.13 -3.34 -14.29
N ASN A 511 -0.55 -4.60 -14.30
CA ASN A 511 -1.51 -5.18 -15.24
C ASN A 511 -2.68 -5.79 -14.44
N VAL A 512 -3.90 -5.77 -14.96
CA VAL A 512 -5.09 -6.32 -14.29
C VAL A 512 -5.83 -7.30 -15.21
N ASN A 513 -6.48 -8.32 -14.62
CA ASN A 513 -7.36 -9.22 -15.36
C ASN A 513 -8.43 -8.45 -16.17
N ALA A 514 -8.82 -9.00 -17.34
CA ALA A 514 -9.85 -8.40 -18.19
C ALA A 514 -11.16 -8.15 -17.42
N GLY A 515 -11.75 -6.97 -17.60
CA GLY A 515 -12.92 -6.50 -16.85
C GLY A 515 -12.59 -5.87 -15.48
N GLY A 516 -11.34 -5.93 -15.04
CA GLY A 516 -10.82 -5.14 -13.93
C GLY A 516 -10.31 -3.76 -14.35
N SER A 517 -9.90 -2.95 -13.37
CA SER A 517 -9.34 -1.62 -13.55
C SER A 517 -8.35 -1.27 -12.44
N ILE A 518 -7.48 -0.29 -12.69
CA ILE A 518 -6.57 0.27 -11.68
C ILE A 518 -6.68 1.80 -11.72
N THR A 519 -6.79 2.43 -10.54
CA THR A 519 -6.76 3.88 -10.36
C THR A 519 -5.78 4.28 -9.24
N SER A 520 -5.37 5.54 -9.19
CA SER A 520 -4.54 6.05 -8.10
C SER A 520 -5.28 5.98 -6.76
N GLY A 521 -4.59 5.47 -5.74
CA GLY A 521 -5.13 5.32 -4.41
C GLY A 521 -4.79 6.54 -3.57
N ALA A 522 -5.71 7.48 -3.47
CA ALA A 522 -5.53 8.61 -2.56
C ALA A 522 -5.45 8.14 -1.10
N PHE A 523 -4.65 8.85 -0.30
CA PHE A 523 -4.83 8.86 1.15
C PHE A 523 -6.12 9.62 1.49
N PRO A 524 -6.90 9.21 2.51
CA PRO A 524 -8.06 9.95 2.97
C PRO A 524 -7.74 11.41 3.28
N ALA A 525 -8.67 12.32 3.01
CA ALA A 525 -8.48 13.73 3.32
C ALA A 525 -8.26 13.93 4.83
N GLY A 526 -7.16 14.61 5.20
CA GLY A 526 -6.73 14.76 6.59
C GLY A 526 -5.84 13.63 7.13
N SER A 527 -5.36 12.71 6.28
CA SER A 527 -4.35 11.72 6.66
C SER A 527 -3.04 12.39 7.06
N ILE A 528 -2.52 12.03 8.24
CA ILE A 528 -1.22 12.50 8.73
C ILE A 528 -0.09 11.98 7.83
N THR A 529 0.74 12.92 7.35
CA THR A 529 1.99 12.66 6.64
C THR A 529 3.15 12.69 7.62
N ALA A 530 3.76 11.53 7.86
CA ALA A 530 4.87 11.35 8.80
C ALA A 530 6.17 11.03 8.06
N TYR A 531 7.11 11.98 8.09
CA TYR A 531 8.41 11.86 7.45
C TYR A 531 9.48 11.44 8.46
N PHE A 532 10.08 10.26 8.26
CA PHE A 532 11.16 9.75 9.10
C PHE A 532 12.50 9.94 8.40
N ILE A 533 13.33 10.85 8.91
CA ILE A 533 14.73 10.94 8.51
C ILE A 533 15.59 10.10 9.45
N GLY A 534 16.49 9.29 8.88
CA GLY A 534 17.22 8.33 9.68
C GLY A 534 18.36 7.60 8.99
N GLU A 535 18.75 6.52 9.65
CA GLU A 535 19.88 5.65 9.29
C GLU A 535 19.46 4.16 9.22
N SER A 536 20.35 3.18 9.44
CA SER A 536 20.04 1.76 9.23
C SER A 536 18.86 1.26 10.07
N TYR A 537 18.78 1.69 11.32
CA TYR A 537 17.68 1.40 12.26
C TYR A 537 16.31 1.78 11.70
N ALA A 538 16.18 3.02 11.21
CA ALA A 538 14.95 3.52 10.60
C ALA A 538 14.70 2.95 9.20
N ALA A 539 15.76 2.51 8.51
CA ALA A 539 15.68 1.80 7.23
C ALA A 539 15.20 0.35 7.39
N GLY A 540 14.98 -0.14 8.62
CA GLY A 540 14.55 -1.51 8.88
C GLY A 540 15.61 -2.56 8.56
N ALA A 541 16.89 -2.18 8.62
CA ALA A 541 18.00 -3.10 8.42
C ALA A 541 18.02 -4.18 9.52
N LEU A 542 18.38 -5.39 9.11
CA LEU A 542 18.61 -6.56 9.96
C LEU A 542 20.08 -6.98 9.88
N GLY A 543 20.51 -7.79 10.85
CA GLY A 543 21.94 -8.07 11.07
C GLY A 543 22.53 -9.11 10.11
N GLY A 544 23.86 -9.08 9.97
CA GLY A 544 24.62 -10.13 9.29
C GLY A 544 24.99 -9.85 7.83
N GLY A 545 24.83 -8.62 7.34
CA GLY A 545 25.36 -8.17 6.04
C GLY A 545 24.71 -8.80 4.80
N ALA A 546 23.62 -9.55 4.97
CA ALA A 546 22.99 -10.36 3.94
C ALA A 546 22.11 -9.56 2.96
N SER A 547 22.66 -8.50 2.36
CA SER A 547 22.06 -7.69 1.29
C SER A 547 21.85 -8.42 -0.04
N SER A 548 21.92 -9.76 -0.03
CA SER A 548 22.13 -10.58 -1.23
C SER A 548 21.64 -12.03 -1.16
N ASN A 549 21.28 -12.60 0.01
CA ASN A 549 21.13 -14.07 0.08
C ASN A 549 20.20 -14.63 1.18
N LEU A 550 19.04 -14.00 1.37
CA LEU A 550 17.95 -14.54 2.20
C LEU A 550 16.67 -14.60 1.36
N GLY A 551 16.10 -15.79 1.23
CA GLY A 551 14.89 -16.07 0.44
C GLY A 551 13.91 -16.92 1.24
N SER A 552 12.61 -16.85 0.88
CA SER A 552 11.46 -17.18 1.75
C SER A 552 11.30 -16.18 2.91
N GLU A 553 10.04 -15.86 3.27
CA GLU A 553 9.68 -14.90 4.33
C GLU A 553 10.21 -15.28 5.73
N THR A 554 10.74 -16.49 5.88
CA THR A 554 11.62 -16.91 6.98
C THR A 554 12.87 -16.05 7.16
N SER A 555 13.26 -15.25 6.16
CA SER A 555 14.49 -14.46 6.18
C SER A 555 14.53 -13.39 5.07
N GLY A 556 14.98 -12.15 5.30
CA GLY A 556 15.44 -11.56 6.57
C GLY A 556 16.39 -10.37 6.42
N THR A 557 16.22 -9.49 5.41
CA THR A 557 17.20 -8.42 5.11
C THR A 557 16.67 -7.00 5.37
N VAL A 558 15.45 -6.68 4.89
CA VAL A 558 14.76 -5.40 5.14
C VAL A 558 13.28 -5.67 5.35
N ILE A 559 12.72 -5.21 6.48
CA ILE A 559 11.29 -5.41 6.76
C ILE A 559 10.46 -4.28 6.13
N MET A 560 10.12 -4.42 4.84
CA MET A 560 9.18 -3.52 4.15
C MET A 560 7.85 -3.47 4.91
N GLY A 561 7.42 -2.26 5.31
CA GLY A 561 6.23 -2.05 6.16
C GLY A 561 6.34 -2.62 7.58
N GLY A 562 7.54 -2.97 8.05
CA GLY A 562 7.76 -3.50 9.40
C GLY A 562 9.02 -3.03 10.12
N ALA A 563 9.82 -2.16 9.50
CA ALA A 563 10.70 -1.25 10.22
C ALA A 563 9.90 -0.45 11.27
N TRP A 564 10.54 -0.06 12.38
CA TRP A 564 9.88 0.63 13.47
C TRP A 564 9.13 1.93 13.07
N PRO A 565 9.52 2.73 12.05
CA PRO A 565 8.72 3.85 11.56
C PRO A 565 7.31 3.47 11.12
N PHE A 566 7.19 2.37 10.37
CA PHE A 566 5.90 1.86 9.91
C PHE A 566 5.09 1.29 11.06
N LYS A 567 5.73 0.72 12.09
CA LYS A 567 5.04 0.24 13.29
C LYS A 567 4.58 1.38 14.21
N MET A 568 5.33 2.48 14.27
CA MET A 568 4.89 3.73 14.91
C MET A 568 3.70 4.36 14.16
N GLY A 569 3.72 4.35 12.82
CA GLY A 569 2.57 4.78 12.02
C GLY A 569 1.34 3.89 12.17
N GLU A 570 1.52 2.56 12.16
CA GLU A 570 0.44 1.59 12.43
C GLU A 570 -0.12 1.72 13.86
N TYR A 571 0.67 2.18 14.85
CA TYR A 571 0.17 2.52 16.20
C TYR A 571 -0.69 3.78 16.21
N TRP A 572 -0.28 4.82 15.48
CA TRP A 572 -0.92 6.15 15.50
C TRP A 572 -1.97 6.39 14.40
N GLY A 573 -2.17 5.42 13.49
CA GLY A 573 -3.07 5.58 12.35
C GLY A 573 -2.54 6.53 11.26
N TRP A 574 -1.21 6.71 11.18
CA TRP A 574 -0.59 7.51 10.13
C TRP A 574 -0.54 6.71 8.82
N GLU A 575 -1.38 7.06 7.85
CA GLU A 575 -1.45 6.34 6.58
C GLU A 575 -0.26 6.68 5.65
N ASN A 576 0.23 7.92 5.67
CA ASN A 576 1.32 8.37 4.78
C ASN A 576 2.65 8.44 5.54
N VAL A 577 3.25 7.29 5.83
CA VAL A 577 4.59 7.17 6.43
C VAL A 577 5.65 7.09 5.33
N VAL A 578 6.65 7.97 5.37
CA VAL A 578 7.75 7.99 4.39
C VAL A 578 9.11 8.00 5.09
N THR A 579 9.96 7.04 4.74
CA THR A 579 11.30 6.84 5.29
C THR A 579 12.38 7.38 4.36
N ALA A 580 13.06 8.45 4.76
CA ALA A 580 14.37 8.82 4.24
C ALA A 580 15.46 8.29 5.17
N ALA A 581 15.67 6.98 5.11
CA ALA A 581 16.59 6.28 5.99
C ALA A 581 17.67 5.53 5.18
N ASN A 582 18.96 5.72 5.52
CA ASN A 582 20.07 5.05 4.82
C ASN A 582 21.21 4.66 5.78
N GLY A 583 21.71 3.43 5.65
CA GLY A 583 22.72 2.86 6.56
C GLY A 583 24.05 3.62 6.56
N GLY A 584 24.72 3.66 7.73
CA GLY A 584 26.00 4.35 7.92
C GLY A 584 25.91 5.88 7.98
N THR A 585 24.74 6.48 7.79
CA THR A 585 24.58 7.95 7.78
C THR A 585 24.31 8.53 9.17
N GLY A 586 24.53 9.84 9.33
CA GLY A 586 24.22 10.59 10.54
C GLY A 586 24.07 12.11 10.33
N PHE A 587 24.12 12.88 11.42
CA PHE A 587 24.19 14.34 11.39
C PHE A 587 25.57 14.83 10.93
N LEU A 588 26.63 14.09 11.28
CA LEU A 588 28.03 14.44 10.97
C LEU A 588 28.69 13.45 9.99
N VAL A 589 28.29 12.18 10.02
CA VAL A 589 28.79 11.12 9.13
C VAL A 589 27.94 11.01 7.86
N ASN A 590 28.58 11.00 6.68
CA ASN A 590 27.90 10.87 5.37
C ASN A 590 27.49 9.44 5.01
N GLY A 591 28.08 8.44 5.66
CA GLY A 591 27.97 7.04 5.27
C GLY A 591 28.32 6.85 3.80
N THR A 592 27.51 6.06 3.09
CA THR A 592 27.68 5.80 1.66
C THR A 592 27.13 6.90 0.75
N THR A 593 26.41 7.92 1.25
CA THR A 593 25.73 8.91 0.39
C THR A 593 25.64 10.34 0.94
N ARG A 594 24.83 10.58 1.98
CA ARG A 594 24.30 11.90 2.35
C ARG A 594 24.01 11.98 3.85
N LYS A 595 24.49 13.04 4.49
CA LYS A 595 24.12 13.46 5.85
C LYS A 595 22.62 13.74 5.99
N TYR A 596 22.12 13.86 7.22
CA TYR A 596 20.71 14.17 7.48
C TYR A 596 20.32 15.53 6.85
N ILE A 597 21.14 16.56 7.05
CA ILE A 597 20.93 17.93 6.53
C ILE A 597 20.85 18.02 5.00
N GLU A 598 21.43 17.05 4.29
CA GLU A 598 21.41 16.93 2.82
C GLU A 598 20.18 16.16 2.31
N ARG A 599 19.42 15.53 3.22
CA ARG A 599 18.18 14.78 2.99
C ARG A 599 16.92 15.47 3.51
N ARG A 600 17.05 16.54 4.31
CA ARG A 600 15.88 17.32 4.82
C ARG A 600 14.96 17.92 3.74
N ASN A 601 15.41 17.98 2.48
CA ASN A 601 14.63 18.44 1.33
C ASN A 601 13.88 17.31 0.59
N ASP A 602 14.16 16.04 0.88
CA ASP A 602 13.46 14.89 0.30
C ASP A 602 11.91 14.91 0.56
N PRO A 603 11.36 15.47 1.67
CA PRO A 603 9.90 15.61 1.86
C PRO A 603 9.20 16.45 0.80
N LYS A 604 9.90 17.38 0.15
CA LYS A 604 9.30 18.27 -0.87
C LYS A 604 8.83 17.52 -2.13
N ARG A 605 9.05 16.20 -2.19
CA ARG A 605 8.50 15.26 -3.18
C ARG A 605 7.19 14.58 -2.78
N ILE A 606 6.82 14.59 -1.49
CA ILE A 606 5.64 13.90 -0.92
C ILE A 606 4.57 14.86 -0.38
N GLY A 607 4.92 16.13 -0.16
CA GLY A 607 4.04 17.16 0.39
C GLY A 607 4.65 17.84 1.62
N THR A 608 3.85 18.61 2.34
CA THR A 608 4.24 19.15 3.65
C THR A 608 4.01 18.05 4.71
N PRO A 609 5.04 17.61 5.45
CA PRO A 609 4.84 16.66 6.55
C PRO A 609 4.16 17.33 7.74
N ASP A 610 3.17 16.66 8.33
CA ASP A 610 2.56 17.03 9.60
C ASP A 610 3.45 16.61 10.79
N VAL A 611 4.21 15.52 10.61
CA VAL A 611 5.14 14.98 11.60
C VAL A 611 6.49 14.72 10.95
N ILE A 612 7.57 15.13 11.60
CA ILE A 612 8.96 14.85 11.22
C ILE A 612 9.60 14.05 12.36
N VAL A 613 10.16 12.88 12.06
CA VAL A 613 10.84 12.03 13.03
C VAL A 613 12.31 11.92 12.68
N ILE A 614 13.17 12.49 13.52
CA ILE A 614 14.62 12.45 13.42
C ILE A 614 15.11 11.24 14.23
N ALA A 615 15.36 10.13 13.54
CA ALA A 615 15.86 8.90 14.12
C ALA A 615 17.38 9.03 14.36
N THR A 616 17.81 9.38 15.55
CA THR A 616 19.17 9.86 15.80
C THR A 616 20.22 8.73 15.81
N PRO A 617 21.36 8.90 15.11
CA PRO A 617 22.15 7.79 14.59
C PRO A 617 23.14 7.19 15.58
N ILE A 618 23.44 5.90 15.41
CA ILE A 618 24.60 5.23 16.02
C ILE A 618 25.92 5.64 15.33
N ASN A 619 25.86 5.95 14.03
CA ASN A 619 27.06 6.13 13.18
C ASN A 619 27.92 7.34 13.57
N ASP A 620 27.30 8.44 14.05
CA ASP A 620 28.03 9.61 14.55
C ASP A 620 28.88 9.30 15.81
N TRP A 621 28.60 8.18 16.50
CA TRP A 621 29.36 7.67 17.63
C TRP A 621 30.35 6.56 17.25
N LEU A 622 29.95 5.57 16.45
CA LEU A 622 30.83 4.42 16.08
C LEU A 622 32.14 4.85 15.41
N ASN A 623 32.13 5.97 14.66
CA ASN A 623 33.30 6.53 13.99
C ASN A 623 34.39 7.09 14.95
N ARG A 624 34.26 6.87 16.27
CA ARG A 624 35.27 7.22 17.29
C ARG A 624 36.39 6.17 17.41
N THR A 625 36.13 4.91 17.09
CA THR A 625 37.01 3.77 17.46
C THR A 625 37.74 3.14 16.28
N ALA A 626 37.20 3.24 15.08
CA ALA A 626 37.81 2.74 13.85
C ALA A 626 38.32 3.90 12.99
N GLY A 627 39.65 4.07 12.89
CA GLY A 627 40.28 5.14 12.10
C GLY A 627 40.20 4.95 10.58
N GLY A 628 39.14 4.35 10.05
CA GLY A 628 38.99 3.98 8.63
C GLY A 628 38.35 5.05 7.76
N ASP A 629 37.52 5.92 8.32
CA ASP A 629 36.59 6.78 7.57
C ASP A 629 37.05 8.26 7.46
N GLY A 630 38.30 8.55 7.86
CA GLY A 630 38.96 9.87 7.73
C GLY A 630 38.36 11.03 8.52
N GLY A 631 37.22 10.83 9.19
CA GLY A 631 36.49 11.88 9.90
C GLY A 631 37.16 12.36 11.17
N THR A 632 37.13 13.68 11.39
CA THR A 632 37.47 14.29 12.68
C THR A 632 36.63 13.66 13.79
N ALA A 633 37.26 13.16 14.85
CA ALA A 633 36.57 12.47 15.93
C ALA A 633 35.40 13.30 16.48
N THR A 634 34.17 12.81 16.31
CA THR A 634 32.95 13.50 16.75
C THR A 634 33.05 13.80 18.24
N SER A 635 33.02 15.09 18.61
CA SER A 635 32.86 15.49 20.01
C SER A 635 31.37 15.60 20.35
N ALA A 636 31.02 15.42 21.62
CA ALA A 636 29.65 15.61 22.09
C ALA A 636 29.13 17.02 21.75
N ALA A 637 29.98 18.05 21.85
CA ALA A 637 29.64 19.42 21.47
C ALA A 637 29.39 19.61 19.95
N LEU A 638 30.16 18.95 19.08
CA LEU A 638 29.93 18.97 17.64
C LEU A 638 28.61 18.28 17.27
N LEU A 639 28.29 17.15 17.92
CA LEU A 639 27.00 16.48 17.72
C LEU A 639 25.84 17.35 18.23
N GLN A 640 25.95 17.94 19.42
CA GLN A 640 24.95 18.86 19.97
C GLN A 640 24.66 20.03 19.01
N ALA A 641 25.72 20.64 18.44
CA ALA A 641 25.59 21.71 17.45
C ALA A 641 24.91 21.22 16.15
N ALA A 642 25.27 20.04 15.65
CA ALA A 642 24.68 19.47 14.43
C ALA A 642 23.19 19.09 14.60
N VAL A 643 22.82 18.49 15.75
CA VAL A 643 21.42 18.21 16.11
C VAL A 643 20.62 19.50 16.20
N THR A 644 21.18 20.54 16.85
CA THR A 644 20.52 21.86 16.99
C THR A 644 20.29 22.50 15.61
N ALA A 645 21.30 22.45 14.73
CA ALA A 645 21.21 22.98 13.37
C ALA A 645 20.17 22.25 12.51
N GLU A 646 20.08 20.91 12.62
CA GLU A 646 19.10 20.11 11.87
C GLU A 646 17.66 20.39 12.34
N ILE A 647 17.43 20.48 13.65
CA ILE A 647 16.10 20.83 14.20
C ILE A 647 15.69 22.23 13.75
N ALA A 648 16.59 23.21 13.83
CA ALA A 648 16.33 24.58 13.37
C ALA A 648 16.03 24.64 11.86
N ALA A 649 16.78 23.87 11.05
CA ALA A 649 16.55 23.77 9.62
C ALA A 649 15.21 23.09 9.28
N MET A 650 14.84 22.01 9.98
CA MET A 650 13.55 21.34 9.83
C MET A 650 12.38 22.26 10.22
N ARG A 651 12.50 23.04 11.30
CA ARG A 651 11.47 24.03 11.68
C ARG A 651 11.36 25.16 10.66
N ALA A 652 12.47 25.60 10.07
CA ALA A 652 12.45 26.65 9.03
C ALA A 652 11.84 26.15 7.70
N ASP A 653 12.16 24.92 7.28
CA ASP A 653 11.59 24.30 6.08
C ASP A 653 10.12 23.86 6.29
N TYR A 654 9.71 23.51 7.52
CA TYR A 654 8.39 22.95 7.84
C TYR A 654 7.79 23.57 9.14
N PRO A 655 7.36 24.84 9.12
CA PRO A 655 7.03 25.60 10.34
C PRO A 655 5.92 25.00 11.21
N ASN A 656 4.99 24.24 10.65
CA ASN A 656 3.86 23.65 11.37
C ASN A 656 4.06 22.19 11.81
N ALA A 657 5.16 21.53 11.44
CA ALA A 657 5.35 20.10 11.69
C ALA A 657 5.63 19.78 13.16
N LEU A 658 5.17 18.63 13.64
CA LEU A 658 5.59 18.07 14.92
C LEU A 658 6.97 17.41 14.74
N ILE A 659 8.02 17.97 15.34
CA ILE A 659 9.39 17.48 15.23
C ILE A 659 9.70 16.57 16.42
N LEU A 660 10.01 15.30 16.13
CA LEU A 660 10.22 14.24 17.10
C LEU A 660 11.65 13.74 16.97
N VAL A 661 12.46 13.84 18.02
CA VAL A 661 13.85 13.39 18.00
C VAL A 661 13.97 12.14 18.86
N PHE A 662 14.28 11.00 18.22
CA PHE A 662 14.23 9.67 18.84
C PHE A 662 15.65 9.09 18.97
N GLY A 663 16.05 8.69 20.18
CA GLY A 663 17.37 8.09 20.44
C GLY A 663 18.45 9.08 20.93
N PRO A 664 19.75 8.79 20.77
CA PRO A 664 20.33 7.89 19.76
C PRO A 664 20.20 6.39 20.01
N TRP A 665 20.38 5.64 18.93
CA TRP A 665 20.51 4.19 18.93
C TRP A 665 21.79 3.71 19.63
N ARG A 666 21.80 2.44 20.04
CA ARG A 666 22.96 1.76 20.63
C ARG A 666 22.94 0.29 20.20
N GLY A 667 24.10 -0.25 19.85
CA GLY A 667 24.31 -1.69 19.69
C GLY A 667 24.38 -2.40 21.04
N LYS A 668 24.64 -3.70 21.02
CA LYS A 668 24.75 -4.54 22.22
C LYS A 668 26.14 -4.41 22.84
N GLY A 669 26.20 -4.19 24.15
CA GLY A 669 27.44 -3.94 24.88
C GLY A 669 27.86 -2.46 24.92
N ASP A 670 27.16 -1.60 24.17
CA ASP A 670 27.37 -0.16 24.19
C ASP A 670 27.04 0.46 25.56
N PRO A 671 27.94 1.29 26.14
CA PRO A 671 27.72 1.87 27.47
C PRO A 671 26.47 2.76 27.55
N THR A 672 25.67 2.53 28.59
CA THR A 672 24.56 3.40 28.99
C THR A 672 25.07 4.75 29.48
N GLY A 673 24.44 5.85 29.05
CA GLY A 673 24.88 7.20 29.43
C GLY A 673 26.13 7.67 28.67
N SER A 674 26.23 7.32 27.37
CA SER A 674 27.25 7.91 26.50
C SER A 674 27.00 9.41 26.29
N THR A 675 28.04 10.25 26.36
CA THR A 675 27.90 11.72 26.27
C THR A 675 27.32 12.24 24.94
N TYR A 676 27.28 11.40 23.90
CA TYR A 676 26.57 11.65 22.65
C TYR A 676 25.04 11.59 22.79
N TYR A 677 24.56 10.73 23.69
CA TYR A 677 23.16 10.65 24.07
C TYR A 677 22.73 11.95 24.76
N ASP A 678 23.49 12.35 25.79
CA ASP A 678 23.27 13.58 26.55
C ASP A 678 23.34 14.82 25.66
N ALA A 679 24.26 14.86 24.69
CA ALA A 679 24.36 15.92 23.68
C ALA A 679 23.12 16.02 22.78
N THR A 680 22.61 14.88 22.29
CA THR A 680 21.41 14.83 21.44
C THR A 680 20.16 15.20 22.22
N GLN A 681 20.04 14.71 23.46
CA GLN A 681 18.98 15.07 24.39
C GLN A 681 19.02 16.57 24.73
N ALA A 682 20.19 17.11 25.09
CA ALA A 682 20.35 18.53 25.44
C ALA A 682 20.04 19.46 24.27
N ALA A 683 20.49 19.15 23.05
CA ALA A 683 20.11 19.89 21.85
C ALA A 683 18.58 19.91 21.64
N THR A 684 17.94 18.74 21.76
CA THR A 684 16.49 18.63 21.55
C THR A 684 15.70 19.36 22.64
N LEU A 685 16.09 19.22 23.91
CA LEU A 685 15.41 19.89 25.02
C LEU A 685 15.59 21.42 24.96
N ALA A 686 16.76 21.92 24.54
CA ALA A 686 16.98 23.35 24.33
C ALA A 686 16.13 23.90 23.17
N ALA A 687 15.93 23.14 22.09
CA ALA A 687 14.97 23.49 21.05
C ALA A 687 13.53 23.45 21.57
N GLY A 688 13.14 22.38 22.29
CA GLY A 688 11.80 22.19 22.87
C GLY A 688 11.38 23.25 23.90
N GLN A 689 12.34 23.90 24.55
CA GLN A 689 12.09 25.06 25.44
C GLN A 689 11.63 26.31 24.68
N ASN A 690 12.04 26.46 23.41
CA ASN A 690 11.70 27.60 22.56
C ASN A 690 10.54 27.29 21.60
N ASP A 691 10.28 26.01 21.36
CA ASP A 691 9.26 25.49 20.45
C ASP A 691 8.65 24.19 21.02
N PRO A 692 7.42 24.22 21.58
CA PRO A 692 6.79 23.02 22.13
C PRO A 692 6.45 21.97 21.07
N GLY A 693 6.54 22.31 19.78
CA GLY A 693 6.46 21.39 18.65
C GLY A 693 7.73 20.56 18.42
N VAL A 694 8.79 20.74 19.22
CA VAL A 694 9.98 19.86 19.27
C VAL A 694 9.93 19.00 20.53
N ILE A 695 9.88 17.66 20.34
CA ILE A 695 9.79 16.67 21.42
C ILE A 695 10.98 15.72 21.36
N TYR A 696 11.63 15.52 22.51
CA TYR A 696 12.60 14.44 22.69
C TYR A 696 11.90 13.13 23.10
N ILE A 697 12.29 12.02 22.48
CA ILE A 697 11.81 10.68 22.82
C ILE A 697 13.00 9.81 23.23
N ASP A 698 13.09 9.56 24.53
CA ASP A 698 14.09 8.66 25.11
C ASP A 698 13.80 7.20 24.71
N ASN A 699 14.81 6.51 24.18
CA ASN A 699 14.70 5.12 23.76
C ASN A 699 15.38 4.12 24.73
N GLN A 700 15.95 4.58 25.84
CA GLN A 700 16.85 3.77 26.67
C GLN A 700 16.11 2.62 27.35
N GLY A 701 16.87 1.58 27.73
CA GLY A 701 16.34 0.36 28.28
C GLY A 701 15.32 -0.32 27.36
N TRP A 702 15.42 -0.14 26.03
CA TRP A 702 14.68 -0.97 25.07
C TRP A 702 15.32 -2.36 24.96
N GLN A 703 16.65 -2.38 24.83
CA GLN A 703 17.51 -3.54 24.97
C GLN A 703 18.25 -3.55 26.32
N ASN A 704 18.73 -4.72 26.73
CA ASN A 704 19.64 -4.99 27.84
C ASN A 704 20.05 -6.48 27.80
N ALA A 705 21.08 -6.86 28.57
CA ALA A 705 21.60 -8.24 28.61
C ALA A 705 20.56 -9.36 28.85
N GLY A 706 19.39 -9.06 29.44
CA GLY A 706 18.29 -10.01 29.62
C GLY A 706 17.32 -10.15 28.42
N ASN A 707 17.34 -9.23 27.46
CA ASN A 707 16.47 -9.27 26.26
C ASN A 707 17.18 -9.05 24.91
N ASP A 708 18.51 -8.80 24.91
CA ASP A 708 19.30 -8.63 23.67
C ASP A 708 19.08 -9.78 22.69
N ALA A 709 19.01 -11.03 23.17
CA ALA A 709 18.81 -12.21 22.33
C ALA A 709 17.41 -12.30 21.67
N LEU A 710 16.48 -11.42 22.05
CA LEU A 710 15.17 -11.27 21.41
C LEU A 710 15.14 -10.03 20.49
N TYR A 711 15.73 -8.92 20.92
CA TYR A 711 15.58 -7.61 20.25
C TYR A 711 16.76 -7.18 19.39
N MET A 712 17.95 -7.75 19.56
CA MET A 712 19.15 -7.45 18.78
C MET A 712 19.60 -8.65 17.94
N ASP A 713 20.04 -8.35 16.72
CA ASP A 713 20.43 -9.33 15.73
C ASP A 713 21.89 -9.81 15.94
N VAL A 714 22.32 -10.81 15.18
CA VAL A 714 23.60 -11.51 15.35
C VAL A 714 24.84 -10.63 15.12
N ASP A 715 24.70 -9.50 14.41
CA ASP A 715 25.76 -8.51 14.24
C ASP A 715 25.89 -7.54 15.43
N ASN A 716 25.07 -7.71 16.46
CA ASN A 716 25.06 -6.92 17.69
C ASN A 716 24.78 -5.42 17.45
N THR A 717 24.38 -5.03 16.24
CA THR A 717 24.28 -3.63 15.79
C THR A 717 22.88 -3.25 15.35
N HIS A 718 22.11 -4.19 14.76
CA HIS A 718 20.76 -3.93 14.27
C HIS A 718 19.66 -4.61 15.12
N PRO A 719 18.44 -4.02 15.21
CA PRO A 719 17.31 -4.66 15.88
C PRO A 719 16.76 -5.84 15.06
N THR A 720 16.35 -6.93 15.71
CA THR A 720 15.57 -8.02 15.04
C THR A 720 14.18 -7.53 14.60
N THR A 721 13.42 -8.37 13.88
CA THR A 721 11.97 -8.17 13.67
C THR A 721 11.19 -7.91 14.97
N ALA A 722 11.55 -8.57 16.07
CA ALA A 722 10.92 -8.30 17.37
C ALA A 722 11.38 -6.96 17.95
N GLY A 723 12.66 -6.60 17.80
CA GLY A 723 13.20 -5.30 18.18
C GLY A 723 12.54 -4.14 17.43
N GLN A 724 12.45 -4.21 16.10
CA GLN A 724 11.74 -3.25 15.24
C GLN A 724 10.26 -3.10 15.65
N THR A 725 9.59 -4.22 15.98
CA THR A 725 8.20 -4.24 16.44
C THR A 725 8.04 -3.57 17.81
N TYR A 726 8.91 -3.89 18.76
CA TYR A 726 8.90 -3.32 20.12
C TYR A 726 9.23 -1.82 20.12
N LEU A 727 10.22 -1.40 19.32
CA LEU A 727 10.57 0.01 19.13
C LEU A 727 9.39 0.83 18.61
N GLY A 728 8.63 0.33 17.64
CA GLY A 728 7.46 1.02 17.10
C GLY A 728 6.25 1.03 18.06
N TYR A 729 5.82 -0.14 18.52
CA TYR A 729 4.56 -0.31 19.26
C TYR A 729 4.64 -0.06 20.77
N GLU A 730 5.78 -0.31 21.42
CA GLU A 730 5.92 -0.27 22.88
C GLU A 730 6.82 0.87 23.39
N LYS A 731 7.70 1.42 22.55
CA LYS A 731 8.51 2.62 22.86
C LYS A 731 7.98 3.86 22.15
N ALA A 732 8.12 3.96 20.83
CA ALA A 732 7.82 5.18 20.07
C ALA A 732 6.33 5.55 20.06
N GLY A 733 5.44 4.55 19.89
CA GLY A 733 4.00 4.74 19.99
C GLY A 733 3.56 5.36 21.33
N PRO A 734 3.76 4.68 22.47
CA PRO A 734 3.30 5.15 23.78
C PRO A 734 3.96 6.44 24.25
N ALA A 735 5.25 6.68 23.95
CA ALA A 735 5.98 7.85 24.43
C ALA A 735 5.37 9.19 23.97
N LEU A 736 4.71 9.22 22.80
CA LEU A 736 4.01 10.42 22.30
C LEU A 736 2.72 10.78 23.03
N VAL A 737 2.12 9.86 23.79
CA VAL A 737 0.80 10.08 24.41
C VAL A 737 0.82 11.26 25.39
N SER A 738 1.89 11.42 26.18
CA SER A 738 1.99 12.51 27.16
C SER A 738 2.34 13.87 26.52
N PRO A 739 3.34 13.99 25.61
CA PRO A 739 3.59 15.22 24.86
C PRO A 739 2.38 15.71 24.04
N LEU A 740 1.67 14.82 23.33
CA LEU A 740 0.47 15.21 22.57
C LEU A 740 -0.67 15.69 23.50
N LYS A 741 -0.85 15.05 24.66
CA LYS A 741 -1.78 15.52 25.70
C LYS A 741 -1.38 16.89 26.26
N ALA A 742 -0.09 17.24 26.31
CA ALA A 742 0.37 18.56 26.73
C ALA A 742 0.06 19.62 25.66
N LEU A 743 0.44 19.37 24.40
CA LEU A 743 0.15 20.24 23.26
C LEU A 743 -1.35 20.54 23.10
N SER A 744 -2.22 19.54 23.32
CA SER A 744 -3.68 19.73 23.24
C SER A 744 -4.28 20.64 24.32
N LYS A 745 -3.51 21.01 25.36
CA LYS A 745 -3.94 21.95 26.42
C LYS A 745 -3.53 23.39 26.14
N THR A 746 -2.50 23.61 25.32
CA THR A 746 -1.98 24.94 24.97
C THR A 746 -2.60 25.53 23.70
N SER A 747 -3.51 24.80 23.04
CA SER A 747 -4.13 25.17 21.77
C SER A 747 -5.62 25.57 21.90
N ASN A 748 -5.97 26.30 22.96
CA ASN A 748 -7.29 26.91 23.18
C ASN A 748 -7.22 28.41 22.89
#